data_AF-A0AAV7G5I4-F1
#
_entry.id   AF-A0AAV7G5I4-F1
#
_cell.length_a   1.000
_cell.length_b   1.000
_cell.length_c   1.000
_cell.angle_alpha   90.00
_cell.angle_beta   90.00
_cell.angle_gamma   90.00
#
_symmetry.space_group_name_H-M   'P 1'
#
loop_
_entity.id
_entity.type
_entity.pdbx_description
1 polymer ?
#
loop_
_entity_poly.entity_id
_entity_poly.type
_entity_poly.pdbx_seq_one_letter_code
_entity_poly.pdbx_strand_id
1 'polypeptide(L)'
;MASWVANTHAAVAMVLLLLMQFGLPAGSKPVITDPKCVDDDPFESCCPPPSPKKIVNFKLQPQSSPLRVRRPAHALHPEEARKYARATALMRALPHNHPWNFIQQANVHCAYCSRSYYQLGHDFPVAIHGSWLFFTWHRAYLYFYERILGKLINDTSFALPFWNWDDPSGMSIPPIYRDNSSSLFNPTRNPAGLKFIDLNQCNKNNKLDFLPEKRQCNLQVMHSQFIAGFKSSLLFFGSPFRAGDDDPFPGPGSIENSPHGSVHLSVGNDMSILSEAAKDPTFFAHHGNIDRLWTIWESIPGKKREIFTDKDFLDASFVFWDENMRVVRIRVRDLIDTRKLGYVYEQVPLRWMNIKTTVEQEGAFVAMDEKDGKEVVRFPMVLSSQVTVNVARKVGKKGEILVVSDIALDGRDYVWFKVYVGRVRGGRVEAGCFIHMERRANKKIPVVTKLQIEITQFIEDISADGDDQVVVTLVPKVGGDKVSIGGVSIFGFPARSKPVSTDPNICLNLMPDLKCCPDRSPKKIVNFKLQPQSSPPRVRRPAHALDTEEAQKYERATALMRALPDNHPWNFVQQANTHCAYCSGSHRQLGLNISLEIHGSWHFFTWHRAYLYFYERILGKLINDPAFALPFWNWDDPSGMSIPPIYRDNSSSLSNPTRYPIGLKFMDLGGCEGNNTLESLPMQRQCNLQVMHRQFIAGFNSSSLFYGSPYRAGDNSFPGGGPIESSPHSPVHQFTSSDMSIVTRAARDPIFFAHHANIDRLWAIWESIPGNGSKVFNDKDFLEASFLFWDENLQLVRIMVRDVIDLHKLGYVYEQVPLQWMNVTTVVEEVGSEGVAVAMSEDDGRKGEVMFPLVLSSQVSVNVGRKVGAKGEKLVVSDIELDGRDHVWFKVYVGRVGGGRVEAGCFIHMARRANERIHMATKLQIGITQFIEEIGADGDVWVVVTLVPTVGGNKVTVGGVSII
;
A
#
# COMPACT_ATOMS: atom_id res chain seq x y z
N MET A 1 -60.42 -9.36 11.32
CA MET A 1 -59.79 -8.31 12.16
C MET A 1 -58.71 -8.82 13.12
N ALA A 2 -58.36 -10.12 13.14
CA ALA A 2 -57.21 -10.63 13.91
C ALA A 2 -55.92 -10.82 13.09
N SER A 3 -55.98 -10.76 11.75
CA SER A 3 -54.79 -10.91 10.87
C SER A 3 -54.09 -9.59 10.52
N TRP A 4 -54.61 -8.45 11.00
CA TRP A 4 -54.08 -7.11 10.70
C TRP A 4 -53.23 -6.50 11.83
N VAL A 5 -53.20 -7.11 13.01
CA VAL A 5 -52.42 -6.62 14.19
C VAL A 5 -51.09 -7.36 14.34
N ALA A 6 -50.95 -8.56 13.78
CA ALA A 6 -49.70 -9.33 13.81
C ALA A 6 -48.64 -8.83 12.79
N ASN A 7 -49.07 -8.30 11.64
CA ASN A 7 -48.15 -7.84 10.59
C ASN A 7 -47.61 -6.42 10.79
N THR A 8 -48.15 -5.64 11.72
CA THR A 8 -47.69 -4.29 12.03
C THR A 8 -46.64 -4.25 13.14
N HIS A 9 -46.59 -5.26 14.03
CA HIS A 9 -45.55 -5.35 15.06
C HIS A 9 -44.23 -5.95 14.51
N ALA A 10 -44.30 -6.86 13.54
CA ALA A 10 -43.11 -7.38 12.84
C ALA A 10 -42.47 -6.32 11.93
N ALA A 11 -43.28 -5.48 11.26
CA ALA A 11 -42.78 -4.43 10.38
C ALA A 11 -42.15 -3.26 11.14
N VAL A 12 -42.67 -2.87 12.32
CA VAL A 12 -42.09 -1.78 13.12
C VAL A 12 -40.85 -2.24 13.91
N ALA A 13 -40.80 -3.50 14.36
CA ALA A 13 -39.59 -4.07 14.96
C ALA A 13 -38.47 -4.30 13.93
N MET A 14 -38.80 -4.71 12.70
CA MET A 14 -37.80 -4.78 11.62
C MET A 14 -37.34 -3.40 11.16
N VAL A 15 -38.19 -2.38 11.10
CA VAL A 15 -37.79 -1.03 10.69
C VAL A 15 -36.95 -0.32 11.78
N LEU A 16 -37.18 -0.60 13.07
CA LEU A 16 -36.32 -0.10 14.15
C LEU A 16 -34.98 -0.86 14.26
N LEU A 17 -34.92 -2.15 13.88
CA LEU A 17 -33.64 -2.88 13.74
C LEU A 17 -32.89 -2.49 12.45
N LEU A 18 -33.60 -2.24 11.35
CA LEU A 18 -33.00 -1.76 10.10
C LEU A 18 -32.46 -0.32 10.23
N LEU A 19 -33.09 0.55 11.02
CA LEU A 19 -32.56 1.89 11.30
C LEU A 19 -31.39 1.93 12.30
N MET A 20 -31.06 0.82 12.98
CA MET A 20 -29.81 0.68 13.72
C MET A 20 -28.70 -0.02 12.90
N GLN A 21 -29.00 -0.54 11.71
CA GLN A 21 -28.04 -1.24 10.83
C GLN A 21 -27.68 -0.50 9.54
N PHE A 22 -28.25 0.68 9.26
CA PHE A 22 -27.74 1.58 8.21
C PHE A 22 -26.48 2.32 8.66
N GLY A 23 -25.40 1.57 8.89
CA GLY A 23 -24.04 2.06 8.75
C GLY A 23 -23.72 2.13 7.25
N LEU A 24 -23.73 3.34 6.70
CA LEU A 24 -23.32 3.67 5.32
C LEU A 24 -22.09 2.85 4.83
N PRO A 25 -22.08 2.39 3.56
CA PRO A 25 -21.03 1.52 3.02
C PRO A 25 -19.66 2.19 3.11
N ALA A 26 -18.67 1.44 3.59
CA ALA A 26 -17.37 1.96 3.97
C ALA A 26 -16.48 2.25 2.75
N GLY A 27 -16.26 3.52 2.42
CA GLY A 27 -14.95 3.93 1.89
C GLY A 27 -13.87 3.67 2.94
N SER A 28 -12.59 3.82 2.58
CA SER A 28 -11.52 3.92 3.59
C SER A 28 -11.96 4.93 4.65
N LYS A 29 -11.86 4.51 5.91
CA LYS A 29 -12.35 5.29 7.05
C LYS A 29 -11.15 5.67 7.93
N PRO A 30 -11.21 6.82 8.59
CA PRO A 30 -10.22 7.18 9.59
C PRO A 30 -10.24 6.17 10.74
N VAL A 31 -9.08 5.89 11.32
CA VAL A 31 -9.00 5.13 12.59
C VAL A 31 -9.66 5.96 13.68
N ILE A 32 -10.79 5.49 14.17
CA ILE A 32 -11.51 6.10 15.29
C ILE A 32 -11.37 5.17 16.48
N THR A 33 -10.79 5.65 17.58
CA THR A 33 -10.70 4.84 18.80
C THR A 33 -12.08 4.58 19.40
N ASP A 34 -12.44 3.31 19.58
CA ASP A 34 -13.57 2.90 20.41
C ASP A 34 -13.28 3.30 21.86
N PRO A 35 -14.17 4.07 22.52
CA PRO A 35 -13.98 4.45 23.91
C PRO A 35 -13.95 3.28 24.89
N LYS A 36 -14.46 2.11 24.50
CA LYS A 36 -14.41 0.90 25.31
C LYS A 36 -12.98 0.37 25.31
N CYS A 37 -12.37 0.43 26.47
CA CYS A 37 -11.12 -0.25 26.74
C CYS A 37 -11.44 -1.67 27.23
N VAL A 38 -10.73 -2.66 26.70
CA VAL A 38 -10.88 -4.06 27.08
C VAL A 38 -9.52 -4.60 27.55
N ASP A 39 -9.49 -5.11 28.78
CA ASP A 39 -8.34 -5.85 29.30
C ASP A 39 -8.49 -7.32 28.87
N ASP A 40 -7.98 -7.67 27.67
CA ASP A 40 -7.92 -9.06 27.17
C ASP A 40 -6.51 -9.66 27.36
N ASP A 41 -6.45 -10.96 27.71
CA ASP A 41 -5.22 -11.78 27.76
C ASP A 41 -4.56 -11.81 26.37
N PRO A 42 -3.35 -11.18 26.20
CA PRO A 42 -2.19 -11.49 27.04
C PRO A 42 -1.51 -10.35 27.81
N PHE A 43 -2.11 -9.17 27.97
CA PHE A 43 -1.43 -8.00 28.59
C PHE A 43 -1.86 -7.76 30.05
N GLU A 44 -1.02 -7.04 30.83
CA GLU A 44 -1.40 -6.53 32.16
C GLU A 44 -2.64 -5.60 32.06
N SER A 45 -3.49 -5.55 33.08
CA SER A 45 -4.68 -4.66 33.11
C SER A 45 -4.25 -3.20 33.01
N CYS A 46 -4.58 -2.58 31.88
CA CYS A 46 -4.14 -1.24 31.50
C CYS A 46 -5.30 -0.29 31.25
N CYS A 47 -6.55 -0.75 31.33
CA CYS A 47 -7.69 0.12 31.15
C CYS A 47 -7.84 1.15 32.29
N PRO A 48 -7.87 2.46 31.98
CA PRO A 48 -8.12 3.48 33.00
C PRO A 48 -9.59 3.47 33.46
N PRO A 49 -9.87 3.64 34.76
CA PRO A 49 -11.22 3.62 35.32
C PRO A 49 -11.93 4.97 35.14
N PRO A 50 -13.28 4.98 35.13
CA PRO A 50 -14.20 3.94 34.65
C PRO A 50 -14.52 4.11 33.15
N SER A 51 -15.09 3.09 32.51
CA SER A 51 -15.65 3.18 31.16
C SER A 51 -16.62 4.38 31.04
N PRO A 52 -16.49 5.22 30.00
CA PRO A 52 -17.17 6.51 29.96
C PRO A 52 -18.70 6.36 29.83
N LYS A 53 -19.45 7.12 30.65
CA LYS A 53 -20.91 7.28 30.47
C LYS A 53 -21.25 8.23 29.32
N LYS A 54 -20.35 9.17 28.97
CA LYS A 54 -20.53 10.17 27.90
C LYS A 54 -19.18 10.69 27.40
N ILE A 55 -19.03 10.82 26.08
CA ILE A 55 -17.85 11.36 25.41
C ILE A 55 -18.18 12.75 24.86
N VAL A 56 -17.25 13.68 25.00
CA VAL A 56 -17.38 15.04 24.47
C VAL A 56 -16.40 15.23 23.32
N ASN A 57 -16.83 15.83 22.22
CA ASN A 57 -15.91 16.18 21.14
C ASN A 57 -15.02 17.35 21.56
N PHE A 58 -13.74 17.27 21.24
CA PHE A 58 -12.78 18.34 21.50
C PHE A 58 -13.24 19.64 20.88
N LYS A 59 -13.05 20.73 21.62
CA LYS A 59 -13.22 22.10 21.16
C LYS A 59 -11.99 22.87 21.56
N LEU A 60 -11.42 23.60 20.61
CA LEU A 60 -10.34 24.52 20.90
C LEU A 60 -10.79 25.51 21.97
N GLN A 61 -10.00 25.59 23.04
CA GLN A 61 -10.22 26.54 24.11
C GLN A 61 -9.79 27.94 23.64
N PRO A 62 -10.37 29.03 24.18
CA PRO A 62 -9.88 30.38 23.94
C PRO A 62 -8.36 30.43 24.22
N GLN A 63 -7.60 30.95 23.27
CA GLN A 63 -6.14 30.96 23.35
C GLN A 63 -5.69 31.74 24.58
N SER A 64 -4.92 31.10 25.46
CA SER A 64 -4.25 31.80 26.55
C SER A 64 -3.26 32.79 25.95
N SER A 65 -3.37 34.07 26.33
CA SER A 65 -2.37 35.10 26.03
C SER A 65 -1.66 35.46 27.34
N PRO A 66 -0.33 35.28 27.46
CA PRO A 66 0.59 34.76 26.44
C PRO A 66 0.50 33.23 26.23
N LEU A 67 1.06 32.76 25.11
CA LEU A 67 1.22 31.32 24.81
C LEU A 67 2.13 30.65 25.86
N ARG A 68 1.82 29.41 26.21
CA ARG A 68 2.69 28.59 27.07
C ARG A 68 3.98 28.25 26.34
N VAL A 69 5.12 28.41 26.99
CA VAL A 69 6.44 28.14 26.40
C VAL A 69 7.03 26.90 27.04
N ARG A 70 7.13 25.80 26.28
CA ARG A 70 7.82 24.58 26.72
C ARG A 70 9.32 24.80 26.64
N ARG A 71 10.01 24.65 27.79
CA ARG A 71 11.44 24.96 27.96
C ARG A 71 12.30 23.71 28.12
N PRO A 72 13.61 23.78 27.78
CA PRO A 72 14.53 22.66 27.97
C PRO A 72 14.69 22.29 29.45
N ALA A 73 14.41 21.04 29.80
CA ALA A 73 14.40 20.51 31.16
C ALA A 73 15.73 20.68 31.92
N HIS A 74 16.86 20.68 31.21
CA HIS A 74 18.20 20.85 31.80
C HIS A 74 18.52 22.30 32.17
N ALA A 75 17.75 23.27 31.67
CA ALA A 75 17.95 24.70 31.89
C ALA A 75 16.68 25.38 32.48
N LEU A 76 15.78 24.61 33.08
CA LEU A 76 14.59 25.14 33.75
C LEU A 76 14.97 26.03 34.92
N HIS A 77 14.18 27.08 35.13
CA HIS A 77 14.29 27.88 36.34
C HIS A 77 13.88 27.03 37.57
N PRO A 78 14.53 27.18 38.75
CA PRO A 78 14.20 26.39 39.95
C PRO A 78 12.73 26.45 40.36
N GLU A 79 12.06 27.60 40.15
CA GLU A 79 10.62 27.74 40.38
C GLU A 79 9.78 26.84 39.44
N GLU A 80 10.11 26.80 38.15
CA GLU A 80 9.40 25.96 37.17
C GLU A 80 9.58 24.47 37.48
N ALA A 81 10.81 24.08 37.85
CA ALA A 81 11.11 22.73 38.31
C ALA A 81 10.29 22.33 39.55
N ARG A 82 10.19 23.23 40.55
CA ARG A 82 9.35 23.02 41.73
C ARG A 82 7.86 22.93 41.40
N LYS A 83 7.35 23.76 40.48
CA LYS A 83 5.96 23.67 40.02
C LYS A 83 5.66 22.31 39.41
N TYR A 84 6.55 21.80 38.55
CA TYR A 84 6.36 20.50 37.91
C TYR A 84 6.41 19.34 38.92
N ALA A 85 7.40 19.36 39.83
CA ALA A 85 7.49 18.37 40.91
C ALA A 85 6.26 18.43 41.83
N ARG A 86 5.79 19.64 42.19
CA ARG A 86 4.56 19.80 42.99
C ARG A 86 3.33 19.26 42.26
N ALA A 87 3.15 19.59 40.99
CA ALA A 87 2.01 19.11 40.20
C ALA A 87 1.99 17.57 40.11
N THR A 88 3.16 16.97 39.88
CA THR A 88 3.30 15.50 39.84
C THR A 88 3.08 14.86 41.21
N ALA A 89 3.53 15.51 42.30
CA ALA A 89 3.28 15.04 43.65
C ALA A 89 1.76 15.01 43.97
N LEU A 90 1.04 16.09 43.62
CA LEU A 90 -0.41 16.14 43.76
C LEU A 90 -1.11 15.08 42.90
N MET A 91 -0.64 14.88 41.66
CA MET A 91 -1.17 13.87 40.75
C MET A 91 -1.00 12.45 41.31
N ARG A 92 0.15 12.14 41.94
CA ARG A 92 0.42 10.85 42.60
C ARG A 92 -0.41 10.65 43.87
N ALA A 93 -0.73 11.73 44.58
CA ALA A 93 -1.48 11.69 45.84
C ALA A 93 -3.00 11.46 45.66
N LEU A 94 -3.52 11.57 44.43
CA LEU A 94 -4.91 11.27 44.13
C LEU A 94 -5.22 9.78 44.39
N PRO A 95 -6.47 9.39 44.68
CA PRO A 95 -6.85 7.99 44.78
C PRO A 95 -6.43 7.18 43.54
N HIS A 96 -6.02 5.91 43.71
CA HIS A 96 -5.54 5.08 42.60
C HIS A 96 -6.56 4.94 41.46
N ASN A 97 -7.86 4.91 41.76
CA ASN A 97 -8.93 4.84 40.77
C ASN A 97 -9.34 6.21 40.19
N HIS A 98 -8.67 7.30 40.58
CA HIS A 98 -8.96 8.63 40.05
C HIS A 98 -8.38 8.77 38.63
N PRO A 99 -9.12 9.28 37.64
CA PRO A 99 -8.66 9.33 36.25
C PRO A 99 -7.40 10.18 36.05
N TRP A 100 -7.20 11.20 36.88
CA TRP A 100 -5.97 12.01 36.89
C TRP A 100 -4.83 11.43 37.72
N ASN A 101 -4.99 10.32 38.44
CA ASN A 101 -3.85 9.75 39.16
C ASN A 101 -2.71 9.44 38.16
N PHE A 102 -1.47 9.64 38.59
CA PHE A 102 -0.29 9.45 37.74
C PHE A 102 -0.26 8.07 37.07
N ILE A 103 -0.59 6.99 37.79
CA ILE A 103 -0.62 5.64 37.20
C ILE A 103 -1.76 5.50 36.20
N GLN A 104 -2.90 6.16 36.42
CA GLN A 104 -4.00 6.12 35.46
C GLN A 104 -3.67 6.90 34.19
N GLN A 105 -2.92 8.00 34.30
CA GLN A 105 -2.38 8.69 33.13
C GLN A 105 -1.37 7.81 32.39
N ALA A 106 -0.47 7.11 33.08
CA ALA A 106 0.45 6.15 32.45
C ALA A 106 -0.30 4.99 31.76
N ASN A 107 -1.37 4.49 32.38
CA ASN A 107 -2.22 3.44 31.85
C ASN A 107 -2.93 3.84 30.54
N VAL A 108 -3.13 5.14 30.27
CA VAL A 108 -3.61 5.59 28.94
C VAL A 108 -2.63 5.14 27.86
N HIS A 109 -1.33 5.39 28.02
CA HIS A 109 -0.31 4.91 27.06
C HIS A 109 -0.26 3.39 27.03
N CYS A 110 -0.30 2.74 28.20
CA CYS A 110 -0.30 1.28 28.25
C CYS A 110 -1.47 0.70 27.43
N ALA A 111 -2.70 1.18 27.60
CA ALA A 111 -3.88 0.64 26.93
C ALA A 111 -3.78 0.68 25.39
N TYR A 112 -3.27 1.78 24.81
CA TYR A 112 -3.06 1.84 23.36
C TYR A 112 -1.91 0.93 22.90
N CYS A 113 -0.84 0.79 23.69
CA CYS A 113 0.31 -0.04 23.34
C CYS A 113 0.08 -1.55 23.55
N SER A 114 -0.79 -1.89 24.50
CA SER A 114 -1.20 -3.24 24.88
C SER A 114 -2.45 -3.73 24.13
N ARG A 115 -2.84 -3.06 23.04
CA ARG A 115 -3.97 -3.45 22.19
C ARG A 115 -5.33 -3.52 22.93
N SER A 116 -5.49 -2.76 24.01
CA SER A 116 -6.72 -2.70 24.80
C SER A 116 -7.79 -1.79 24.20
N TYR A 117 -7.40 -0.90 23.28
CA TYR A 117 -8.32 -0.07 22.50
C TYR A 117 -8.48 -0.60 21.08
N TYR A 118 -9.73 -0.69 20.63
CA TYR A 118 -10.10 -1.16 19.30
C TYR A 118 -10.52 -0.02 18.38
N GLN A 119 -10.47 -0.29 17.08
CA GLN A 119 -10.99 0.61 16.06
C GLN A 119 -12.52 0.53 16.09
N LEU A 120 -13.20 1.67 16.18
CA LEU A 120 -14.66 1.74 16.27
C LEU A 120 -15.31 1.04 15.06
N GLY A 121 -16.09 0.00 15.34
CA GLY A 121 -16.77 -0.80 14.31
C GLY A 121 -15.93 -1.95 13.73
N HIS A 122 -14.78 -2.26 14.32
CA HIS A 122 -13.90 -3.36 13.91
C HIS A 122 -13.32 -4.09 15.12
N ASP A 123 -12.97 -5.37 14.93
CA ASP A 123 -12.32 -6.20 15.95
C ASP A 123 -10.77 -6.09 15.91
N PHE A 124 -10.25 -5.01 15.32
CA PHE A 124 -8.82 -4.75 15.21
C PHE A 124 -8.36 -3.72 16.25
N PRO A 125 -7.20 -3.90 16.88
CA PRO A 125 -6.67 -2.94 17.83
C PRO A 125 -6.22 -1.64 17.14
N VAL A 126 -6.21 -0.55 17.90
CA VAL A 126 -5.61 0.72 17.48
C VAL A 126 -4.11 0.66 17.72
N ALA A 127 -3.32 0.96 16.69
CA ALA A 127 -1.88 1.09 16.81
C ALA A 127 -1.43 2.55 16.72
N ILE A 128 -0.81 3.02 17.80
CA ILE A 128 -0.26 4.38 17.91
C ILE A 128 1.26 4.43 17.65
N HIS A 129 1.87 3.27 17.39
CA HIS A 129 3.29 3.11 17.05
C HIS A 129 3.38 2.35 15.72
N GLY A 130 4.47 2.52 14.98
CA GLY A 130 4.72 1.87 13.70
C GLY A 130 3.87 2.42 12.55
N SER A 131 3.34 3.65 12.70
CA SER A 131 2.46 4.28 11.70
C SER A 131 2.48 5.81 11.79
N TRP A 132 1.85 6.45 10.81
CA TRP A 132 1.68 7.90 10.76
C TRP A 132 0.96 8.52 11.97
N LEU A 133 0.32 7.73 12.84
CA LEU A 133 -0.41 8.23 14.01
C LEU A 133 0.51 8.54 15.20
N PHE A 134 1.77 8.06 15.19
CA PHE A 134 2.74 8.19 16.28
C PHE A 134 2.85 9.62 16.84
N PHE A 135 3.21 10.58 16.00
CA PHE A 135 3.36 11.98 16.44
C PHE A 135 2.06 12.57 16.97
N THR A 136 0.94 12.32 16.28
CA THR A 136 -0.34 12.94 16.58
C THR A 136 -0.90 12.46 17.90
N TRP A 137 -0.84 11.16 18.18
CA TRP A 137 -1.31 10.61 19.45
C TRP A 137 -0.47 11.13 20.62
N HIS A 138 0.86 11.13 20.50
CA HIS A 138 1.74 11.61 21.56
C HIS A 138 1.57 13.11 21.82
N ARG A 139 1.37 13.93 20.79
CA ARG A 139 1.05 15.35 20.94
C ARG A 139 -0.24 15.57 21.74
N ALA A 140 -1.30 14.83 21.42
CA ALA A 140 -2.56 14.89 22.16
C ALA A 140 -2.37 14.48 23.63
N TYR A 141 -1.61 13.40 23.87
CA TYR A 141 -1.32 12.91 25.20
C TYR A 141 -0.60 13.95 26.07
N LEU A 142 0.46 14.57 25.53
CA LEU A 142 1.18 15.65 26.21
C LEU A 142 0.29 16.87 26.47
N TYR A 143 -0.58 17.22 25.52
CA TYR A 143 -1.49 18.36 25.65
C TYR A 143 -2.44 18.19 26.84
N PHE A 144 -3.10 17.04 26.97
CA PHE A 144 -4.02 16.79 28.08
C PHE A 144 -3.28 16.64 29.42
N TYR A 145 -2.14 15.95 29.42
CA TYR A 145 -1.31 15.79 30.62
C TYR A 145 -0.84 17.15 31.19
N GLU A 146 -0.36 18.05 30.32
CA GLU A 146 0.04 19.41 30.69
C GLU A 146 -1.09 20.18 31.37
N ARG A 147 -2.30 20.11 30.82
CA ARG A 147 -3.46 20.84 31.34
C ARG A 147 -3.96 20.28 32.66
N ILE A 148 -3.94 18.96 32.84
CA ILE A 148 -4.26 18.33 34.12
C ILE A 148 -3.28 18.79 35.21
N LEU A 149 -1.98 18.81 34.91
CA LEU A 149 -0.97 19.30 35.85
C LEU A 149 -1.19 20.78 36.20
N GLY A 150 -1.42 21.64 35.20
CA GLY A 150 -1.74 23.05 35.43
C GLY A 150 -2.98 23.24 36.29
N LYS A 151 -4.02 22.43 36.09
CA LYS A 151 -5.24 22.44 36.91
C LYS A 151 -4.97 22.05 38.37
N LEU A 152 -4.14 21.03 38.61
CA LEU A 152 -3.80 20.54 39.95
C LEU A 152 -3.07 21.60 40.80
N ILE A 153 -2.26 22.45 40.18
CA ILE A 153 -1.55 23.54 40.87
C ILE A 153 -2.22 24.91 40.71
N ASN A 154 -3.40 24.96 40.09
CA ASN A 154 -4.13 26.19 39.76
C ASN A 154 -3.28 27.21 38.97
N ASP A 155 -2.49 26.72 38.01
CA ASP A 155 -1.63 27.52 37.13
C ASP A 155 -1.94 27.21 35.67
N THR A 156 -2.73 28.08 35.04
CA THR A 156 -3.10 27.95 33.62
C THR A 156 -1.96 28.30 32.65
N SER A 157 -0.85 28.84 33.16
CA SER A 157 0.36 29.14 32.40
C SER A 157 1.39 28.00 32.42
N PHE A 158 1.16 26.95 33.22
CA PHE A 158 2.07 25.80 33.34
C PHE A 158 2.34 25.13 31.98
N ALA A 159 3.60 25.05 31.60
CA ALA A 159 4.06 24.38 30.38
C ALA A 159 4.94 23.18 30.74
N LEU A 160 4.74 22.04 30.05
CA LEU A 160 5.63 20.89 30.21
C LEU A 160 7.04 21.23 29.69
N PRO A 161 8.11 20.80 30.38
CA PRO A 161 9.45 20.90 29.82
C PRO A 161 9.68 19.85 28.73
N PHE A 162 10.67 20.08 27.87
CA PHE A 162 11.16 19.07 26.93
C PHE A 162 12.61 18.70 27.24
N TRP A 163 12.98 17.45 27.01
CA TRP A 163 14.35 16.98 27.22
C TRP A 163 15.16 17.14 25.93
N ASN A 164 15.99 18.19 25.86
CA ASN A 164 16.81 18.55 24.71
C ASN A 164 18.03 17.61 24.48
N TRP A 165 17.82 16.30 24.40
CA TRP A 165 18.90 15.31 24.20
C TRP A 165 19.53 15.38 22.80
N ASP A 166 18.96 16.13 21.85
CA ASP A 166 19.54 16.43 20.55
C ASP A 166 20.63 17.52 20.59
N ASP A 167 20.89 18.11 21.76
CA ASP A 167 21.96 19.09 21.98
C ASP A 167 22.95 18.61 23.06
N PRO A 168 24.27 18.89 22.93
CA PRO A 168 25.25 18.49 23.93
C PRO A 168 24.93 18.93 25.37
N SER A 169 24.23 20.06 25.57
CA SER A 169 23.83 20.51 26.90
C SER A 169 22.75 19.64 27.54
N GLY A 170 21.95 18.91 26.74
CA GLY A 170 20.86 18.07 27.19
C GLY A 170 21.07 16.57 26.99
N MET A 171 22.24 16.12 26.51
CA MET A 171 22.57 14.69 26.32
C MET A 171 22.74 13.88 27.62
N SER A 172 22.44 14.45 28.78
CA SER A 172 22.37 13.72 30.06
C SER A 172 20.99 13.92 30.68
N ILE A 173 20.55 13.01 31.55
CA ILE A 173 19.23 13.12 32.17
C ILE A 173 19.10 14.45 32.92
N PRO A 174 18.03 15.25 32.77
CA PRO A 174 17.96 16.55 33.41
C PRO A 174 18.02 16.44 34.96
N PRO A 175 18.67 17.40 35.66
CA PRO A 175 18.86 17.32 37.11
C PRO A 175 17.56 17.16 37.91
N ILE A 176 16.45 17.73 37.43
CA ILE A 176 15.12 17.65 38.06
C ILE A 176 14.59 16.22 38.24
N TYR A 177 15.15 15.25 37.49
CA TYR A 177 14.79 13.84 37.58
C TYR A 177 15.76 13.03 38.44
N ARG A 178 16.91 13.57 38.84
CA ARG A 178 17.96 12.84 39.58
C ARG A 178 17.80 12.94 41.10
N ASP A 179 17.10 13.97 41.58
CA ASP A 179 16.87 14.21 42.99
C ASP A 179 15.90 13.17 43.57
N ASN A 180 16.39 12.30 44.45
CA ASN A 180 15.60 11.22 45.04
C ASN A 180 14.46 11.70 45.96
N SER A 181 14.47 12.98 46.38
CA SER A 181 13.38 13.59 47.14
C SER A 181 12.26 14.14 46.26
N SER A 182 12.48 14.22 44.94
CA SER A 182 11.52 14.72 43.98
C SER A 182 10.48 13.68 43.60
N SER A 183 9.23 14.10 43.41
CA SER A 183 8.15 13.27 42.86
C SER A 183 8.37 12.86 41.39
N LEU A 184 9.36 13.48 40.74
CA LEU A 184 9.81 13.17 39.38
C LEU A 184 10.89 12.08 39.34
N PHE A 185 11.42 11.67 40.50
CA PHE A 185 12.41 10.61 40.59
C PHE A 185 11.78 9.25 40.29
N ASN A 186 12.54 8.40 39.63
CA ASN A 186 12.23 6.99 39.47
C ASN A 186 13.50 6.18 39.80
N PRO A 187 13.49 5.33 40.85
CA PRO A 187 14.65 4.54 41.24
C PRO A 187 14.99 3.42 40.24
N THR A 188 14.07 3.07 39.32
CA THR A 188 14.28 1.97 38.38
C THR A 188 15.18 2.34 37.22
N ARG A 189 15.57 3.61 37.01
CA ARG A 189 16.33 4.03 35.82
C ARG A 189 17.74 3.41 35.75
N ASN A 190 18.21 3.12 34.54
CA ASN A 190 19.57 2.64 34.30
C ASN A 190 20.62 3.70 34.69
N PRO A 191 21.54 3.41 35.64
CA PRO A 191 22.59 4.34 36.06
C PRO A 191 23.48 4.89 34.93
N ALA A 192 23.69 4.11 33.86
CA ALA A 192 24.47 4.55 32.70
C ALA A 192 23.75 5.67 31.91
N GLY A 193 22.45 5.51 31.67
CA GLY A 193 21.60 6.50 31.00
C GLY A 193 21.45 7.81 31.78
N LEU A 194 21.69 7.78 33.09
CA LEU A 194 21.74 9.01 33.91
C LEU A 194 22.92 9.91 33.53
N LYS A 195 24.04 9.32 33.10
CA LYS A 195 25.27 10.06 32.79
C LYS A 195 25.27 10.60 31.35
N PHE A 196 24.80 9.81 30.40
CA PHE A 196 24.78 10.17 28.99
C PHE A 196 23.76 9.33 28.21
N ILE A 197 23.04 9.95 27.28
CA ILE A 197 22.10 9.29 26.36
C ILE A 197 22.84 8.97 25.07
N ASP A 198 22.96 7.68 24.76
CA ASP A 198 23.65 7.21 23.57
C ASP A 198 22.62 6.88 22.50
N LEU A 199 22.51 7.74 21.48
CA LEU A 199 21.49 7.57 20.44
C LEU A 199 21.78 6.40 19.51
N ASN A 200 23.01 5.85 19.51
CA ASN A 200 23.42 4.91 18.48
C ASN A 200 24.50 3.89 18.90
N GLN A 201 24.63 3.63 20.21
CA GLN A 201 25.72 2.82 20.76
C GLN A 201 27.07 3.22 20.16
N CYS A 202 27.44 4.48 20.29
CA CYS A 202 28.59 5.10 19.63
C CYS A 202 29.97 4.51 20.00
N ASN A 203 30.01 3.46 20.82
CA ASN A 203 31.24 2.79 21.26
C ASN A 203 31.62 1.65 20.31
N LYS A 204 32.47 1.92 19.31
CA LYS A 204 32.86 0.89 18.31
C LYS A 204 33.79 -0.21 18.85
N ASN A 205 34.42 -0.06 20.03
CA ASN A 205 35.47 -1.00 20.50
C ASN A 205 35.59 -1.15 22.04
N ASN A 206 34.59 -0.76 22.84
CA ASN A 206 34.73 -0.62 24.30
C ASN A 206 35.89 0.29 24.78
N LYS A 207 36.54 1.03 23.87
CA LYS A 207 37.69 1.91 24.14
C LYS A 207 37.33 3.41 24.24
N LEU A 208 36.10 3.80 23.91
CA LEU A 208 35.69 5.21 23.89
C LEU A 208 34.90 5.58 25.16
N ASP A 209 35.64 5.91 26.22
CA ASP A 209 35.13 6.66 27.38
C ASP A 209 35.18 8.19 27.17
N PHE A 210 35.52 8.65 25.97
CA PHE A 210 35.72 10.06 25.65
C PHE A 210 34.38 10.71 25.23
N LEU A 211 33.90 11.67 26.03
CA LEU A 211 32.60 12.35 25.88
C LEU A 211 32.46 13.19 24.59
N PRO A 212 33.50 13.89 24.09
CA PRO A 212 33.43 14.65 22.83
C PRO A 212 32.97 13.83 21.61
N GLU A 213 33.50 12.63 21.40
CA GLU A 213 33.19 11.76 20.26
C GLU A 213 31.78 11.18 20.39
N LYS A 214 31.34 10.83 21.60
CA LYS A 214 29.96 10.41 21.86
C LYS A 214 28.96 11.52 21.51
N ARG A 215 29.27 12.77 21.88
CA ARG A 215 28.45 13.94 21.50
C ARG A 215 28.43 14.12 19.99
N GLN A 216 29.58 14.03 19.33
CA GLN A 216 29.68 14.14 17.89
C GLN A 216 28.86 13.06 17.17
N CYS A 217 28.93 11.82 17.65
CA CYS A 217 28.16 10.70 17.11
C CYS A 217 26.65 10.92 17.28
N ASN A 218 26.17 11.36 18.45
CA ASN A 218 24.75 11.71 18.63
C ASN A 218 24.30 12.81 17.65
N LEU A 219 25.12 13.83 17.42
CA LEU A 219 24.78 14.88 16.46
C LEU A 219 24.78 14.36 15.02
N GLN A 220 25.64 13.39 14.69
CA GLN A 220 25.62 12.70 13.39
C GLN A 220 24.37 11.86 13.22
N VAL A 221 23.90 11.17 14.27
CA VAL A 221 22.63 10.44 14.25
C VAL A 221 21.47 11.40 14.00
N MET A 222 21.45 12.54 14.70
CA MET A 222 20.47 13.59 14.43
C MET A 222 20.54 14.10 13.00
N HIS A 223 21.72 14.34 12.44
CA HIS A 223 21.83 14.74 11.03
C HIS A 223 21.34 13.65 10.07
N SER A 224 21.77 12.41 10.26
CA SER A 224 21.38 11.28 9.42
C SER A 224 19.88 11.03 9.48
N GLN A 225 19.28 11.00 10.67
CA GLN A 225 17.85 10.74 10.83
C GLN A 225 16.98 11.97 10.55
N PHE A 226 17.49 13.20 10.76
CA PHE A 226 16.69 14.43 10.66
C PHE A 226 16.88 15.26 9.38
N ILE A 227 17.97 15.04 8.63
CA ILE A 227 18.31 15.85 7.46
C ILE A 227 18.53 14.99 6.21
N ALA A 228 19.36 13.96 6.32
CA ALA A 228 19.74 13.10 5.21
C ALA A 228 18.67 12.03 4.91
N GLY A 229 18.21 11.31 5.93
CA GLY A 229 17.34 10.14 5.84
C GLY A 229 15.85 10.41 5.55
N PHE A 230 15.43 11.65 5.31
CA PHE A 230 14.05 11.93 4.89
C PHE A 230 13.89 13.15 3.95
N LYS A 231 12.94 13.02 3.00
CA LYS A 231 12.44 14.13 2.16
C LYS A 231 10.91 14.21 2.06
N SER A 232 10.18 13.35 2.77
CA SER A 232 8.70 13.34 2.77
C SER A 232 8.11 13.14 4.16
N SER A 233 6.83 13.49 4.27
CA SER A 233 6.03 13.29 5.48
C SER A 233 5.85 11.80 5.80
N LEU A 234 5.82 10.93 4.78
CA LEU A 234 5.74 9.48 4.95
C LEU A 234 6.95 8.92 5.74
N LEU A 235 8.17 9.31 5.34
CA LEU A 235 9.38 8.84 6.02
C LEU A 235 9.57 9.49 7.40
N PHE A 236 8.96 10.65 7.63
CA PHE A 236 9.02 11.31 8.93
C PHE A 236 7.99 10.73 9.92
N PHE A 237 6.72 10.67 9.53
CA PHE A 237 5.62 10.23 10.38
C PHE A 237 5.45 8.72 10.44
N GLY A 238 5.81 7.98 9.39
CA GLY A 238 5.51 6.56 9.25
C GLY A 238 4.45 6.28 8.18
N SER A 239 4.20 4.99 7.93
CA SER A 239 3.29 4.49 6.90
C SER A 239 1.81 4.72 7.25
N PRO A 240 0.92 4.80 6.25
CA PRO A 240 -0.51 4.96 6.49
C PRO A 240 -1.11 3.81 7.29
N PHE A 241 -2.05 4.14 8.16
CA PHE A 241 -2.83 3.21 8.97
C PHE A 241 -4.29 3.67 8.99
N ARG A 242 -5.20 2.83 8.51
CA ARG A 242 -6.62 3.14 8.24
C ARG A 242 -7.54 2.16 8.94
N ALA A 243 -8.81 2.54 9.08
CA ALA A 243 -9.80 1.67 9.70
C ALA A 243 -9.99 0.39 8.87
N GLY A 244 -9.94 -0.76 9.54
CA GLY A 244 -10.00 -2.08 8.91
C GLY A 244 -8.62 -2.67 8.60
N ASP A 245 -7.53 -1.92 8.75
CA ASP A 245 -6.18 -2.48 8.69
C ASP A 245 -5.98 -3.38 9.92
N ASP A 246 -5.68 -4.66 9.67
CA ASP A 246 -5.41 -5.69 10.67
C ASP A 246 -3.93 -5.80 11.03
N ASP A 247 -3.05 -5.19 10.23
CA ASP A 247 -1.63 -4.99 10.53
C ASP A 247 -1.42 -3.69 11.33
N PRO A 248 -1.10 -3.77 12.63
CA PRO A 248 -0.85 -2.61 13.46
C PRO A 248 0.53 -1.95 13.21
N PHE A 249 1.41 -2.50 12.36
CA PHE A 249 2.77 -1.99 12.17
C PHE A 249 3.13 -1.78 10.69
N PRO A 250 2.37 -0.96 9.96
CA PRO A 250 2.58 -0.74 8.53
C PRO A 250 3.96 -0.16 8.20
N GLY A 251 4.66 0.46 9.15
CA GLY A 251 6.06 0.88 9.03
C GLY A 251 6.34 2.17 9.80
N PRO A 252 7.24 2.18 10.80
CA PRO A 252 7.56 3.35 11.60
C PRO A 252 8.24 4.47 10.81
N GLY A 253 8.07 5.71 11.28
CA GLY A 253 8.84 6.85 10.80
C GLY A 253 10.30 6.83 11.27
N SER A 254 11.15 7.60 10.60
CA SER A 254 12.58 7.78 10.96
C SER A 254 12.76 8.10 12.45
N ILE A 255 12.08 9.15 12.92
CA ILE A 255 12.22 9.63 14.31
C ILE A 255 11.72 8.62 15.34
N GLU A 256 10.68 7.85 15.02
CA GLU A 256 10.11 6.82 15.90
C GLU A 256 11.09 5.67 16.15
N ASN A 257 11.84 5.24 15.13
CA ASN A 257 12.92 4.28 15.29
C ASN A 257 14.05 4.87 16.12
N SER A 258 14.75 5.85 15.55
CA SER A 258 15.84 6.56 16.20
C SER A 258 15.78 8.01 15.80
N PRO A 259 15.84 8.94 16.76
CA PRO A 259 16.35 8.78 18.12
C PRO A 259 15.34 8.31 19.20
N HIS A 260 14.03 8.28 18.94
CA HIS A 260 13.02 7.95 19.97
C HIS A 260 13.30 6.63 20.70
N GLY A 261 13.38 5.52 19.96
CA GLY A 261 13.64 4.20 20.54
C GLY A 261 14.97 4.16 21.30
N SER A 262 16.02 4.80 20.78
CA SER A 262 17.33 4.85 21.43
C SER A 262 17.31 5.53 22.81
N VAL A 263 16.50 6.57 23.01
CA VAL A 263 16.42 7.25 24.32
C VAL A 263 15.68 6.38 25.34
N HIS A 264 14.56 5.78 24.94
CA HIS A 264 13.81 4.81 25.76
C HIS A 264 14.74 3.71 26.30
N LEU A 265 15.55 3.14 25.41
CA LEU A 265 16.52 2.10 25.73
C LEU A 265 17.69 2.61 26.59
N SER A 266 18.19 3.82 26.32
CA SER A 266 19.27 4.43 27.11
C SER A 266 18.84 4.66 28.56
N VAL A 267 17.60 5.11 28.79
CA VAL A 267 17.06 5.26 30.16
C VAL A 267 16.78 3.90 30.79
N GLY A 268 16.30 2.94 30.01
CA GLY A 268 16.13 1.54 30.41
C GLY A 268 14.99 1.30 31.40
N ASN A 269 14.84 0.03 31.81
CA ASN A 269 13.81 -0.46 32.73
C ASN A 269 12.39 -0.08 32.28
N ASP A 270 11.66 0.73 33.04
CA ASP A 270 10.29 1.14 32.69
C ASP A 270 10.27 1.79 31.29
N MET A 271 11.26 2.65 30.99
CA MET A 271 11.37 3.32 29.69
C MET A 271 11.74 2.37 28.53
N SER A 272 12.27 1.17 28.80
CA SER A 272 12.58 0.21 27.73
C SER A 272 11.42 -0.75 27.40
N ILE A 273 10.33 -0.73 28.17
CA ILE A 273 9.17 -1.59 27.98
C ILE A 273 8.00 -0.72 27.56
N LEU A 274 7.43 -1.00 26.38
CA LEU A 274 6.45 -0.10 25.76
C LEU A 274 5.21 0.15 26.62
N SER A 275 4.71 -0.86 27.33
CA SER A 275 3.55 -0.74 28.23
C SER A 275 3.86 0.04 29.51
N GLU A 276 5.12 0.11 29.92
CA GLU A 276 5.58 0.66 31.20
C GLU A 276 6.17 2.05 31.08
N ALA A 277 6.63 2.45 29.88
CA ALA A 277 7.41 3.67 29.66
C ALA A 277 6.78 4.93 30.27
N ALA A 278 5.47 5.10 30.18
CA ALA A 278 4.77 6.27 30.73
C ALA A 278 4.71 6.30 32.27
N LYS A 279 5.11 5.22 32.96
CA LYS A 279 5.25 5.17 34.44
C LYS A 279 6.48 5.93 34.92
N ASP A 280 7.42 6.27 34.03
CA ASP A 280 8.55 7.15 34.34
C ASP A 280 8.24 8.62 33.98
N PRO A 281 8.35 9.59 34.92
CA PRO A 281 8.11 11.01 34.64
C PRO A 281 9.01 11.64 33.55
N THR A 282 10.13 11.01 33.18
CA THR A 282 11.00 11.46 32.08
C THR A 282 10.36 11.25 30.71
N PHE A 283 9.42 10.30 30.59
CA PHE A 283 8.62 10.04 29.38
C PHE A 283 8.07 11.34 28.80
N PHE A 284 7.41 12.15 29.62
CA PHE A 284 6.74 13.37 29.18
C PHE A 284 7.70 14.42 28.63
N ALA A 285 8.91 14.55 29.20
CA ALA A 285 9.92 15.45 28.65
C ALA A 285 10.62 14.87 27.42
N HIS A 286 10.84 13.56 27.37
CA HIS A 286 11.36 12.87 26.18
C HIS A 286 10.42 13.08 24.99
N HIS A 287 9.14 12.72 25.14
CA HIS A 287 8.12 12.94 24.11
C HIS A 287 7.84 14.43 23.86
N GLY A 288 8.03 15.29 24.86
CA GLY A 288 8.06 16.74 24.67
C GLY A 288 9.10 17.18 23.65
N ASN A 289 10.25 16.52 23.58
CA ASN A 289 11.28 16.77 22.57
C ASN A 289 10.92 16.13 21.23
N ILE A 290 10.30 14.95 21.21
CA ILE A 290 9.75 14.36 19.97
C ILE A 290 8.72 15.29 19.33
N ASP A 291 7.81 15.86 20.12
CA ASP A 291 6.83 16.85 19.65
C ASP A 291 7.50 18.16 19.20
N ARG A 292 8.55 18.63 19.90
CA ARG A 292 9.39 19.76 19.47
C ARG A 292 10.00 19.50 18.10
N LEU A 293 10.55 18.31 17.88
CA LEU A 293 11.15 17.93 16.61
C LEU A 293 10.14 18.00 15.45
N TRP A 294 8.86 17.64 15.65
CA TRP A 294 7.83 17.90 14.64
C TRP A 294 7.71 19.41 14.33
N THR A 295 7.68 20.30 15.33
CA THR A 295 7.62 21.76 15.04
C THR A 295 8.86 22.30 14.31
N ILE A 296 10.05 21.75 14.60
CA ILE A 296 11.28 22.07 13.87
C ILE A 296 11.20 21.55 12.43
N TRP A 297 10.64 20.35 12.25
CA TRP A 297 10.47 19.76 10.93
C TRP A 297 9.69 20.68 9.99
N GLU A 298 8.64 21.36 10.48
CA GLU A 298 7.81 22.29 9.70
C GLU A 298 8.54 23.58 9.31
N SER A 299 9.57 23.98 10.06
CA SER A 299 10.21 25.30 9.96
C SER A 299 11.58 25.30 9.27
N ILE A 300 12.09 24.14 8.83
CA ILE A 300 13.39 24.05 8.14
C ILE A 300 13.33 24.74 6.76
N PRO A 301 14.20 25.74 6.48
CA PRO A 301 14.23 26.46 5.21
C PRO A 301 14.57 25.57 4.00
N GLY A 302 14.05 25.92 2.82
CA GLY A 302 14.44 25.31 1.54
C GLY A 302 13.80 23.95 1.19
N LYS A 303 13.02 23.34 2.11
CA LYS A 303 12.28 22.10 1.86
C LYS A 303 10.78 22.38 2.04
N LYS A 304 9.97 22.38 0.96
CA LYS A 304 8.50 22.39 1.11
C LYS A 304 8.07 21.08 1.79
N ARG A 305 7.81 21.13 3.09
CA ARG A 305 7.36 20.01 3.91
C ARG A 305 5.88 20.23 4.20
N GLU A 306 5.05 19.30 3.75
CA GLU A 306 3.59 19.42 3.82
C GLU A 306 3.05 18.23 4.62
N ILE A 307 2.36 18.51 5.72
CA ILE A 307 1.64 17.48 6.47
C ILE A 307 0.60 16.82 5.55
N PHE A 308 0.26 15.56 5.83
CA PHE A 308 -0.74 14.84 5.05
C PHE A 308 -2.05 15.63 4.95
N THR A 309 -2.57 15.74 3.73
CA THR A 309 -3.93 16.25 3.45
C THR A 309 -4.96 15.13 3.33
N ASP A 310 -4.52 13.89 3.60
CA ASP A 310 -5.35 12.70 3.62
C ASP A 310 -6.43 12.85 4.69
N LYS A 311 -7.70 12.60 4.31
CA LYS A 311 -8.83 12.73 5.21
C LYS A 311 -8.82 11.67 6.31
N ASP A 312 -8.36 10.46 6.01
CA ASP A 312 -8.31 9.36 6.99
C ASP A 312 -7.29 9.67 8.08
N PHE A 313 -6.15 10.28 7.70
CA PHE A 313 -5.21 10.82 8.66
C PHE A 313 -5.82 11.95 9.49
N LEU A 314 -6.40 12.97 8.83
CA LEU A 314 -6.92 14.17 9.51
C LEU A 314 -8.15 13.92 10.39
N ASP A 315 -8.96 12.91 10.05
CA ASP A 315 -10.15 12.52 10.81
C ASP A 315 -9.92 11.35 11.76
N ALA A 316 -8.72 10.75 11.76
CA ALA A 316 -8.33 9.83 12.82
C ALA A 316 -8.49 10.50 14.19
N SER A 317 -8.98 9.75 15.17
CA SER A 317 -9.36 10.34 16.45
C SER A 317 -9.10 9.42 17.63
N PHE A 318 -8.72 10.05 18.73
CA PHE A 318 -8.29 9.40 19.98
C PHE A 318 -9.14 9.90 21.14
N VAL A 319 -9.16 9.14 22.23
CA VAL A 319 -9.85 9.50 23.47
C VAL A 319 -8.86 9.71 24.62
N PHE A 320 -9.05 10.80 25.38
CA PHE A 320 -8.24 11.18 26.53
C PHE A 320 -9.10 11.81 27.63
N TRP A 321 -8.62 11.81 28.88
CA TRP A 321 -9.20 12.60 29.97
C TRP A 321 -8.72 14.05 29.88
N ASP A 322 -9.63 15.02 29.98
CA ASP A 322 -9.29 16.44 30.04
C ASP A 322 -9.11 16.96 31.48
N GLU A 323 -8.70 18.23 31.61
CA GLU A 323 -8.56 18.93 32.88
C GLU A 323 -9.87 19.24 33.61
N ASN A 324 -11.00 18.72 33.12
CA ASN A 324 -12.32 18.78 33.76
C ASN A 324 -12.87 17.37 34.07
N MET A 325 -12.03 16.34 34.01
CA MET A 325 -12.40 14.93 34.23
C MET A 325 -13.49 14.46 33.25
N ARG A 326 -13.41 14.89 32.00
CA ARG A 326 -14.27 14.41 30.91
C ARG A 326 -13.45 13.60 29.93
N VAL A 327 -14.05 12.54 29.38
CA VAL A 327 -13.45 11.84 28.25
C VAL A 327 -13.74 12.64 26.98
N VAL A 328 -12.66 13.08 26.33
CA VAL A 328 -12.67 13.94 25.17
C VAL A 328 -12.15 13.19 23.96
N ARG A 329 -12.91 13.24 22.86
CA ARG A 329 -12.45 12.77 21.55
C ARG A 329 -11.82 13.92 20.77
N ILE A 330 -10.55 13.78 20.42
CA ILE A 330 -9.78 14.75 19.64
C ILE A 330 -9.42 14.18 18.28
N ARG A 331 -9.46 15.00 17.22
CA ARG A 331 -9.05 14.57 15.87
C ARG A 331 -7.65 15.07 15.54
N VAL A 332 -6.97 14.37 14.65
CA VAL A 332 -5.65 14.76 14.15
C VAL A 332 -5.64 16.19 13.57
N ARG A 333 -6.69 16.58 12.84
CA ARG A 333 -6.81 17.95 12.31
C ARG A 333 -6.73 19.05 13.37
N ASP A 334 -7.12 18.76 14.61
CA ASP A 334 -7.09 19.71 15.73
C ASP A 334 -5.69 19.84 16.34
N LEU A 335 -4.79 18.90 16.02
CA LEU A 335 -3.45 18.76 16.60
C LEU A 335 -2.33 19.35 15.74
N ILE A 336 -2.66 19.75 14.51
CA ILE A 336 -1.66 20.17 13.52
C ILE A 336 -0.90 21.42 13.96
N ASP A 337 -1.61 22.42 14.49
CA ASP A 337 -1.04 23.72 14.84
C ASP A 337 -0.95 23.89 16.37
N THR A 338 0.27 23.82 16.92
CA THR A 338 0.50 23.95 18.37
C THR A 338 0.12 25.33 18.91
N ARG A 339 0.15 26.38 18.08
CA ARG A 339 -0.26 27.73 18.49
C ARG A 339 -1.75 27.79 18.79
N LYS A 340 -2.57 27.05 18.02
CA LYS A 340 -4.02 26.88 18.31
C LYS A 340 -4.25 26.08 19.59
N LEU A 341 -3.37 25.13 19.91
CA LEU A 341 -3.37 24.42 21.20
C LEU A 341 -2.83 25.29 22.36
N GLY A 342 -2.36 26.50 22.09
CA GLY A 342 -1.95 27.46 23.10
C GLY A 342 -0.52 27.26 23.63
N TYR A 343 0.36 26.56 22.90
CA TYR A 343 1.76 26.41 23.30
C TYR A 343 2.77 26.51 22.13
N VAL A 344 4.01 26.86 22.48
CA VAL A 344 5.18 26.90 21.61
C VAL A 344 6.40 26.36 22.35
N TYR A 345 7.47 26.10 21.61
CA TYR A 345 8.76 25.69 22.15
C TYR A 345 9.74 26.86 22.23
N GLU A 346 10.52 26.90 23.30
CA GLU A 346 11.71 27.74 23.36
C GLU A 346 12.70 27.34 22.26
N GLN A 347 13.22 28.33 21.54
CA GLN A 347 14.21 28.11 20.49
C GLN A 347 15.56 27.78 21.11
N VAL A 348 16.16 26.67 20.68
CA VAL A 348 17.47 26.23 21.13
C VAL A 348 18.35 25.91 19.91
N PRO A 349 19.69 25.95 20.03
CA PRO A 349 20.58 25.70 18.89
C PRO A 349 20.36 24.31 18.26
N LEU A 350 20.33 24.25 16.93
CA LEU A 350 20.24 23.00 16.17
C LEU A 350 21.62 22.62 15.62
N ARG A 351 22.52 22.19 16.51
CA ARG A 351 23.94 21.95 16.17
C ARG A 351 24.18 20.82 15.16
N TRP A 352 23.20 19.96 14.97
CA TRP A 352 23.23 18.84 14.02
C TRP A 352 22.84 19.23 12.58
N MET A 353 22.35 20.45 12.31
CA MET A 353 21.85 20.84 10.97
C MET A 353 22.88 20.78 9.84
N ASN A 354 24.15 21.06 10.14
CA ASN A 354 25.22 21.21 9.15
C ASN A 354 26.37 20.20 9.36
N ILE A 355 26.10 19.08 10.03
CA ILE A 355 27.11 18.05 10.27
C ILE A 355 27.24 17.15 9.05
N LYS A 356 28.48 16.85 8.65
CA LYS A 356 28.73 15.86 7.60
C LYS A 356 28.57 14.44 8.14
N THR A 357 28.03 13.56 7.32
CA THR A 357 28.04 12.12 7.56
C THR A 357 29.47 11.58 7.59
N THR A 358 29.69 10.50 8.35
CA THR A 358 31.00 9.84 8.43
C THR A 358 31.00 8.64 7.50
N VAL A 359 31.88 8.64 6.50
CA VAL A 359 32.11 7.49 5.63
C VAL A 359 33.23 6.62 6.22
N GLU A 360 32.93 5.35 6.49
CA GLU A 360 33.89 4.34 6.88
C GLU A 360 34.67 3.89 5.64
N GLN A 361 35.99 4.13 5.61
CA GLN A 361 36.86 3.82 4.47
C GLN A 361 37.55 2.44 4.57
N GLU A 362 37.48 1.76 5.72
CA GLU A 362 38.18 0.48 5.96
C GLU A 362 37.32 -0.74 5.63
N GLY A 363 37.84 -1.61 4.75
CA GLY A 363 37.27 -2.92 4.43
C GLY A 363 36.70 -2.95 3.02
N ALA A 364 37.12 -3.90 2.19
CA ALA A 364 36.39 -4.23 0.97
C ALA A 364 35.03 -4.80 1.39
N PHE A 365 34.03 -3.94 1.60
CA PHE A 365 32.66 -4.35 1.86
C PHE A 365 32.10 -4.89 0.55
N VAL A 366 32.28 -6.20 0.37
CA VAL A 366 31.77 -6.95 -0.78
C VAL A 366 30.61 -7.79 -0.26
N ALA A 367 29.52 -7.85 -1.03
CA ALA A 367 28.50 -8.86 -0.81
C ALA A 367 29.15 -10.25 -0.92
N MET A 368 28.60 -11.24 -0.21
CA MET A 368 29.08 -12.61 -0.33
C MET A 368 28.84 -13.11 -1.76
N ASP A 369 29.92 -13.48 -2.46
CA ASP A 369 29.94 -13.92 -3.86
C ASP A 369 30.39 -15.40 -3.93
N GLU A 370 29.78 -16.19 -4.82
CA GLU A 370 30.12 -17.60 -5.07
C GLU A 370 31.59 -17.78 -5.44
N LYS A 371 32.20 -16.79 -6.12
CA LYS A 371 33.60 -16.85 -6.54
C LYS A 371 34.62 -16.88 -5.39
N ASP A 372 34.22 -16.45 -4.20
CA ASP A 372 35.07 -16.42 -3.00
C ASP A 372 34.85 -17.65 -2.08
N GLY A 373 34.04 -18.63 -2.50
CA GLY A 373 33.77 -19.84 -1.72
C GLY A 373 32.93 -19.62 -0.46
N LYS A 374 32.19 -18.51 -0.38
CA LYS A 374 31.30 -18.16 0.74
C LYS A 374 29.83 -18.31 0.35
N GLU A 375 28.96 -18.65 1.30
CA GLU A 375 27.50 -18.76 1.10
C GLU A 375 26.89 -17.44 0.62
N VAL A 376 26.08 -17.49 -0.45
CA VAL A 376 25.29 -16.35 -0.94
C VAL A 376 24.16 -16.06 0.04
N VAL A 377 23.96 -14.78 0.36
CA VAL A 377 22.87 -14.33 1.22
C VAL A 377 21.53 -14.53 0.51
N ARG A 378 20.61 -15.29 1.13
CA ARG A 378 19.26 -15.57 0.61
C ARG A 378 18.21 -15.11 1.60
N PHE A 379 17.13 -14.48 1.12
CA PHE A 379 15.99 -14.09 1.93
C PHE A 379 14.81 -15.05 1.70
N PRO A 380 13.89 -15.24 2.68
CA PRO A 380 13.93 -14.66 4.03
C PRO A 380 15.05 -15.27 4.88
N MET A 381 15.63 -14.48 5.78
CA MET A 381 16.69 -14.97 6.67
C MET A 381 16.60 -14.42 8.08
N VAL A 382 17.04 -15.23 9.05
CA VAL A 382 17.29 -14.76 10.42
C VAL A 382 18.57 -13.92 10.45
N LEU A 383 18.51 -12.72 11.01
CA LEU A 383 19.65 -11.79 11.09
C LEU A 383 20.58 -12.12 12.26
N SER A 384 21.04 -13.37 12.36
CA SER A 384 21.89 -13.84 13.47
C SER A 384 23.30 -13.23 13.46
N SER A 385 23.77 -12.73 12.31
CA SER A 385 25.07 -12.10 12.14
C SER A 385 25.01 -10.93 11.15
N GLN A 386 26.13 -10.21 10.98
CA GLN A 386 26.21 -9.14 10.00
C GLN A 386 26.04 -9.70 8.58
N VAL A 387 25.13 -9.11 7.81
CA VAL A 387 24.81 -9.51 6.45
C VAL A 387 25.06 -8.34 5.51
N THR A 388 25.72 -8.58 4.38
CA THR A 388 25.93 -7.57 3.32
C THR A 388 25.41 -8.09 1.99
N VAL A 389 24.55 -7.32 1.35
CA VAL A 389 23.90 -7.67 0.09
C VAL A 389 24.15 -6.58 -0.96
N ASN A 390 24.36 -7.00 -2.21
CA ASN A 390 24.33 -6.08 -3.34
C ASN A 390 22.87 -5.78 -3.66
N VAL A 391 22.54 -4.49 -3.79
CA VAL A 391 21.20 -4.03 -4.12
C VAL A 391 21.28 -3.18 -5.36
N ALA A 392 20.64 -3.65 -6.43
CA ALA A 392 20.54 -2.93 -7.69
C ALA A 392 19.76 -1.62 -7.49
N ARG A 393 20.16 -0.57 -8.23
CA ARG A 393 19.50 0.73 -8.19
C ARG A 393 19.46 1.38 -9.57
N LYS A 394 18.51 2.30 -9.77
CA LYS A 394 18.37 3.05 -11.03
C LYS A 394 19.13 4.38 -10.94
N VAL A 395 20.31 4.43 -11.56
CA VAL A 395 21.21 5.60 -11.61
C VAL A 395 20.45 6.86 -12.08
N GLY A 396 20.71 8.00 -11.42
CA GLY A 396 20.23 9.32 -11.84
C GLY A 396 18.83 9.72 -11.34
N LYS A 397 18.17 8.92 -10.49
CA LYS A 397 16.90 9.31 -9.85
C LYS A 397 17.13 10.11 -8.57
N LYS A 398 16.43 11.24 -8.40
CA LYS A 398 16.39 11.96 -7.12
C LYS A 398 15.37 11.31 -6.19
N GLY A 399 15.77 11.05 -4.96
CA GLY A 399 14.88 10.60 -3.90
C GLY A 399 14.81 9.09 -3.75
N GLU A 400 15.93 8.39 -3.71
CA GLU A 400 15.94 6.94 -3.53
C GLU A 400 15.58 6.55 -2.09
N ILE A 401 14.78 5.49 -1.94
CA ILE A 401 14.30 4.94 -0.67
C ILE A 401 14.75 3.47 -0.60
N LEU A 402 15.63 3.18 0.34
CA LEU A 402 15.94 1.83 0.77
C LEU A 402 14.79 1.27 1.60
N VAL A 403 14.34 0.06 1.29
CA VAL A 403 13.31 -0.66 2.03
C VAL A 403 13.88 -1.99 2.49
N VAL A 404 13.84 -2.23 3.79
CA VAL A 404 14.02 -3.56 4.39
C VAL A 404 12.62 -4.10 4.67
N SER A 405 12.20 -5.11 3.92
CA SER A 405 10.83 -5.64 3.93
C SER A 405 10.68 -6.87 4.84
N ASP A 406 9.45 -7.10 5.26
CA ASP A 406 9.00 -8.28 6.02
C ASP A 406 9.90 -8.57 7.24
N ILE A 407 10.18 -7.51 8.01
CA ILE A 407 10.88 -7.60 9.29
C ILE A 407 9.92 -8.30 10.26
N ALA A 408 10.10 -9.60 10.41
CA ALA A 408 9.24 -10.47 11.21
C ALA A 408 9.90 -10.82 12.55
N LEU A 409 9.20 -10.56 13.65
CA LEU A 409 9.66 -10.80 15.02
C LEU A 409 8.48 -11.08 15.98
N ASP A 410 8.79 -11.57 17.18
CA ASP A 410 7.82 -11.58 18.29
C ASP A 410 7.88 -10.23 19.01
N GLY A 411 6.74 -9.55 19.17
CA GLY A 411 6.62 -8.23 19.76
C GLY A 411 7.07 -8.15 21.22
N ARG A 412 7.25 -9.30 21.87
CA ARG A 412 7.85 -9.45 23.20
C ARG A 412 9.38 -9.36 23.19
N ASP A 413 10.00 -9.56 22.04
CA ASP A 413 11.44 -9.50 21.91
C ASP A 413 11.89 -8.07 21.66
N TYR A 414 13.06 -7.74 22.21
CA TYR A 414 13.77 -6.52 21.89
C TYR A 414 14.74 -6.79 20.72
N VAL A 415 14.57 -6.04 19.63
CA VAL A 415 15.36 -6.19 18.40
C VAL A 415 15.96 -4.85 18.00
N TRP A 416 17.26 -4.84 17.74
CA TRP A 416 17.99 -3.69 17.19
C TRP A 416 19.01 -4.15 16.17
N PHE A 417 18.95 -3.61 14.95
CA PHE A 417 20.02 -3.70 13.97
C PHE A 417 20.27 -2.36 13.27
N LYS A 418 21.50 -2.16 12.80
CA LYS A 418 21.92 -0.99 12.02
C LYS A 418 21.89 -1.29 10.53
N VAL A 419 21.69 -0.26 9.73
CA VAL A 419 21.65 -0.32 8.27
C VAL A 419 22.70 0.64 7.71
N TYR A 420 23.65 0.07 6.98
CA TYR A 420 24.67 0.84 6.26
C TYR A 420 24.42 0.76 4.76
N VAL A 421 24.73 1.84 4.07
CA VAL A 421 24.77 1.91 2.60
C VAL A 421 26.21 2.20 2.21
N GLY A 422 26.75 1.44 1.27
CA GLY A 422 28.13 1.58 0.84
C GLY A 422 28.32 1.34 -0.65
N ARG A 423 29.52 1.71 -1.09
CA ARG A 423 29.95 1.48 -2.46
C ARG A 423 30.54 0.07 -2.55
N VAL A 424 30.28 -0.66 -3.64
CA VAL A 424 30.90 -1.98 -3.86
C VAL A 424 32.42 -1.82 -3.82
N ARG A 425 33.10 -2.56 -2.92
CA ARG A 425 34.56 -2.43 -2.69
C ARG A 425 35.02 -0.99 -2.33
N GLY A 426 34.14 -0.20 -1.75
CA GLY A 426 34.43 1.17 -1.29
C GLY A 426 33.92 1.42 0.12
N GLY A 427 33.86 2.70 0.50
CA GLY A 427 33.40 3.08 1.83
C GLY A 427 31.89 2.91 2.03
N ARG A 428 31.47 2.87 3.29
CA ARG A 428 30.05 2.82 3.69
C ARG A 428 29.69 3.88 4.73
N VAL A 429 28.42 4.24 4.78
CA VAL A 429 27.84 5.21 5.71
C VAL A 429 26.65 4.58 6.43
N GLU A 430 26.49 4.89 7.72
CA GLU A 430 25.30 4.46 8.47
C GLU A 430 24.08 5.28 8.03
N ALA A 431 23.14 4.63 7.33
CA ALA A 431 21.94 5.27 6.80
C ALA A 431 20.81 5.31 7.83
N GLY A 432 20.74 4.31 8.72
CA GLY A 432 19.81 4.30 9.84
C GLY A 432 19.82 3.01 10.64
N CYS A 433 18.77 2.80 11.42
CA CYS A 433 18.60 1.59 12.21
C CYS A 433 17.12 1.22 12.34
N PHE A 434 16.88 -0.03 12.71
CA PHE A 434 15.59 -0.52 13.15
C PHE A 434 15.65 -0.79 14.65
N ILE A 435 14.69 -0.28 15.40
CA ILE A 435 14.55 -0.53 16.84
C ILE A 435 13.10 -0.93 17.11
N HIS A 436 12.91 -2.14 17.63
CA HIS A 436 11.62 -2.60 18.13
C HIS A 436 11.71 -2.83 19.63
N MET A 437 10.88 -2.14 20.40
CA MET A 437 10.85 -2.21 21.87
C MET A 437 10.01 -3.39 22.37
N GLU A 438 10.44 -3.98 23.48
CA GLU A 438 9.75 -5.09 24.13
C GLU A 438 8.35 -4.70 24.62
N ARG A 439 7.43 -5.66 24.49
CA ARG A 439 6.07 -5.61 25.06
C ARG A 439 5.91 -6.76 26.06
N ARG A 440 5.46 -6.45 27.27
CA ARG A 440 5.08 -7.49 28.23
C ARG A 440 3.79 -8.17 27.78
N ALA A 441 3.88 -9.46 27.48
CA ALA A 441 2.72 -10.28 27.20
C ALA A 441 2.97 -11.76 27.51
N ASN A 442 1.92 -12.44 27.95
CA ASN A 442 1.94 -13.87 28.27
C ASN A 442 1.97 -14.77 27.01
N LYS A 443 1.60 -14.24 25.83
CA LYS A 443 1.54 -14.98 24.55
C LYS A 443 2.38 -14.28 23.48
N LYS A 444 2.85 -15.05 22.49
CA LYS A 444 3.58 -14.54 21.31
C LYS A 444 2.77 -13.44 20.61
N ILE A 445 3.43 -12.34 20.25
CA ILE A 445 2.81 -11.24 19.49
C ILE A 445 3.49 -11.22 18.12
N PRO A 446 2.96 -11.83 17.06
CA PRO A 446 3.58 -11.71 15.75
C PRO A 446 3.56 -10.24 15.30
N VAL A 447 4.73 -9.72 14.95
CA VAL A 447 4.93 -8.41 14.33
C VAL A 447 5.61 -8.64 12.99
N VAL A 448 5.03 -8.10 11.93
CA VAL A 448 5.65 -7.99 10.61
C VAL A 448 5.61 -6.53 10.23
N THR A 449 6.74 -5.97 9.83
CA THR A 449 6.82 -4.55 9.47
C THR A 449 7.89 -4.32 8.40
N LYS A 450 8.15 -3.06 8.07
CA LYS A 450 9.20 -2.64 7.16
C LYS A 450 9.94 -1.42 7.69
N LEU A 451 11.19 -1.29 7.29
CA LEU A 451 11.98 -0.08 7.49
C LEU A 451 12.16 0.64 6.15
N GLN A 452 11.98 1.95 6.14
CA GLN A 452 12.16 2.78 4.95
C GLN A 452 13.13 3.93 5.25
N ILE A 453 14.17 4.09 4.43
CA ILE A 453 15.22 5.12 4.62
C ILE A 453 15.46 5.83 3.29
N GLU A 454 15.46 7.17 3.27
CA GLU A 454 15.94 7.93 2.11
C GLU A 454 17.46 7.83 2.03
N ILE A 455 17.99 7.44 0.86
CA ILE A 455 19.41 7.15 0.70
C ILE A 455 20.13 8.02 -0.33
N THR A 456 19.47 9.00 -0.93
CA THR A 456 20.10 9.84 -1.97
C THR A 456 21.30 10.59 -1.42
N GLN A 457 21.18 11.23 -0.25
CA GLN A 457 22.31 11.94 0.34
C GLN A 457 23.44 10.98 0.74
N PHE A 458 23.08 9.81 1.25
CA PHE A 458 24.07 8.79 1.64
C PHE A 458 24.83 8.24 0.43
N ILE A 459 24.17 8.09 -0.72
CA ILE A 459 24.80 7.71 -2.00
C ILE A 459 25.77 8.79 -2.49
N GLU A 460 25.39 10.06 -2.42
CA GLU A 460 26.26 11.20 -2.74
C GLU A 460 27.50 11.21 -1.82
N ASP A 461 27.30 11.00 -0.52
CA ASP A 461 28.36 11.04 0.49
C ASP A 461 29.42 9.95 0.26
N ILE A 462 29.02 8.76 -0.21
CA ILE A 462 29.93 7.66 -0.57
C ILE A 462 30.44 7.74 -2.03
N SER A 463 30.07 8.79 -2.77
CA SER A 463 30.44 9.00 -4.17
C SER A 463 30.05 7.82 -5.08
N ALA A 464 28.84 7.26 -4.87
CA ALA A 464 28.29 6.15 -5.65
C ALA A 464 27.18 6.60 -6.62
N ASP A 465 27.08 7.91 -6.93
CA ASP A 465 26.04 8.49 -7.77
C ASP A 465 25.89 7.85 -9.16
N GLY A 466 27.01 7.38 -9.72
CA GLY A 466 27.07 6.72 -11.02
C GLY A 466 26.96 5.19 -10.97
N ASP A 467 26.96 4.58 -9.78
CA ASP A 467 26.98 3.14 -9.64
C ASP A 467 25.55 2.58 -9.73
N ASP A 468 25.35 1.54 -10.55
CA ASP A 468 24.06 0.85 -10.77
C ASP A 468 23.69 -0.15 -9.65
N GLN A 469 24.58 -0.29 -8.66
CA GLN A 469 24.37 -1.08 -7.46
C GLN A 469 25.11 -0.45 -6.28
N VAL A 470 24.58 -0.69 -5.08
CA VAL A 470 25.24 -0.37 -3.81
C VAL A 470 25.25 -1.61 -2.91
N VAL A 471 26.14 -1.64 -1.93
CA VAL A 471 26.09 -2.63 -0.85
C VAL A 471 25.23 -2.12 0.29
N VAL A 472 24.31 -2.94 0.77
CA VAL A 472 23.56 -2.69 2.00
C VAL A 472 24.03 -3.68 3.06
N THR A 473 24.49 -3.17 4.20
CA THR A 473 24.91 -4.01 5.32
C THR A 473 23.95 -3.87 6.49
N LEU A 474 23.35 -4.99 6.89
CA LEU A 474 22.54 -5.12 8.09
C LEU A 474 23.43 -5.66 9.22
N VAL A 475 23.51 -4.93 10.34
CA VAL A 475 24.37 -5.29 11.49
C VAL A 475 23.48 -5.50 12.71
N PRO A 476 23.19 -6.75 13.12
CA PRO A 476 22.45 -7.00 14.35
C PRO A 476 23.25 -6.49 15.55
N LYS A 477 22.55 -5.82 16.47
CA LYS A 477 23.10 -5.33 17.74
C LYS A 477 22.48 -6.08 18.91
N VAL A 478 21.16 -6.29 18.89
CA VAL A 478 20.43 -7.05 19.89
C VAL A 478 19.32 -7.85 19.21
N GLY A 479 19.11 -9.09 19.65
CA GLY A 479 18.00 -9.94 19.17
C GLY A 479 18.06 -10.32 17.70
N GLY A 480 19.26 -10.38 17.10
CA GLY A 480 19.43 -10.73 15.68
C GLY A 480 18.92 -12.14 15.34
N ASP A 481 19.10 -13.08 16.25
CA ASP A 481 18.56 -14.45 16.19
C ASP A 481 17.03 -14.53 16.34
N LYS A 482 16.38 -13.41 16.69
CA LYS A 482 14.93 -13.30 16.94
C LYS A 482 14.18 -12.50 15.87
N VAL A 483 14.88 -12.08 14.81
CA VAL A 483 14.30 -11.31 13.70
C VAL A 483 14.62 -11.96 12.37
N SER A 484 13.58 -12.13 11.54
CA SER A 484 13.70 -12.53 10.15
C SER A 484 13.50 -11.33 9.24
N ILE A 485 14.27 -11.26 8.16
CA ILE A 485 14.21 -10.22 7.13
C ILE A 485 13.76 -10.89 5.84
N GLY A 486 12.70 -10.40 5.19
CA GLY A 486 12.22 -10.96 3.92
C GLY A 486 12.86 -10.37 2.66
N GLY A 487 13.46 -9.18 2.75
CA GLY A 487 14.18 -8.62 1.61
C GLY A 487 14.76 -7.23 1.84
N VAL A 488 15.62 -6.81 0.91
CA VAL A 488 16.22 -5.47 0.85
C VAL A 488 16.15 -4.96 -0.58
N SER A 489 15.57 -3.78 -0.78
CA SER A 489 15.35 -3.21 -2.12
C SER A 489 15.45 -1.69 -2.11
N ILE A 490 15.77 -1.08 -3.26
CA ILE A 490 15.81 0.38 -3.42
C ILE A 490 14.76 0.81 -4.44
N PHE A 491 13.89 1.72 -4.03
CA PHE A 491 12.87 2.34 -4.88
C PHE A 491 13.19 3.82 -5.09
N GLY A 492 12.74 4.40 -6.21
CA GLY A 492 12.67 5.86 -6.29
C GLY A 492 11.50 6.37 -5.46
N PHE A 493 11.59 7.60 -4.94
CA PHE A 493 10.49 8.30 -4.30
C PHE A 493 9.29 8.24 -5.25
N PRO A 494 8.12 7.72 -4.81
CA PRO A 494 6.88 8.10 -5.48
C PRO A 494 6.85 9.62 -5.34
N ALA A 495 6.88 10.34 -6.45
CA ALA A 495 7.07 11.78 -6.46
C ALA A 495 5.91 12.48 -5.76
N ARG A 496 5.93 12.62 -4.42
CA ARG A 496 4.79 13.06 -3.57
C ARG A 496 3.48 12.45 -4.08
N SER A 497 3.11 11.25 -3.62
CA SER A 497 1.87 10.53 -3.99
C SER A 497 0.79 11.45 -4.58
N LYS A 498 0.83 11.56 -5.91
CA LYS A 498 -0.02 12.41 -6.72
C LYS A 498 -0.80 11.47 -7.63
N PRO A 499 -2.06 11.77 -7.94
CA PRO A 499 -2.81 11.00 -8.90
C PRO A 499 -2.09 10.99 -10.26
N VAL A 500 -2.04 9.83 -10.91
CA VAL A 500 -1.63 9.77 -12.31
C VAL A 500 -2.59 10.61 -13.13
N SER A 501 -2.06 11.52 -13.94
CA SER A 501 -2.86 12.34 -14.84
C SER A 501 -2.18 12.42 -16.19
N THR A 502 -2.99 12.46 -17.24
CA THR A 502 -2.47 12.59 -18.60
C THR A 502 -1.94 13.99 -18.86
N ASP A 503 -0.73 14.11 -19.41
CA ASP A 503 -0.23 15.38 -19.91
C ASP A 503 -0.92 15.74 -21.25
N PRO A 504 -1.69 16.85 -21.30
CA PRO A 504 -2.40 17.24 -22.51
C PRO A 504 -1.49 17.80 -23.61
N ASN A 505 -0.26 18.19 -23.29
CA ASN A 505 0.67 18.77 -24.25
C ASN A 505 1.66 17.75 -24.80
N ILE A 506 1.82 16.61 -24.12
CA ILE A 506 2.85 15.63 -24.45
C ILE A 506 2.19 14.31 -24.88
N CYS A 507 1.99 14.17 -26.19
CA CYS A 507 1.80 12.87 -26.84
C CYS A 507 2.78 12.74 -27.99
N LEU A 508 3.59 11.69 -27.92
CA LEU A 508 4.65 11.43 -28.87
C LEU A 508 4.20 10.29 -29.77
N ASN A 509 4.19 10.49 -31.09
CA ASN A 509 3.97 9.39 -32.03
C ASN A 509 5.21 8.49 -32.08
N LEU A 510 5.35 7.60 -31.10
CA LEU A 510 6.47 6.67 -30.98
C LEU A 510 6.39 5.50 -31.99
N MET A 511 5.24 5.37 -32.67
CA MET A 511 4.99 4.35 -33.70
C MET A 511 4.69 5.03 -35.04
N PRO A 512 5.68 5.12 -35.95
CA PRO A 512 5.55 5.84 -37.23
C PRO A 512 4.38 5.34 -38.09
N ASP A 513 4.12 4.04 -38.06
CA ASP A 513 3.09 3.38 -38.89
C ASP A 513 1.66 3.59 -38.37
N LEU A 514 1.48 3.77 -37.06
CA LEU A 514 0.15 3.80 -36.43
C LEU A 514 -0.33 5.22 -36.14
N LYS A 515 0.58 6.18 -35.95
CA LYS A 515 0.28 7.59 -35.60
C LYS A 515 -0.80 7.70 -34.52
N CYS A 516 -0.52 7.12 -33.36
CA CYS A 516 -1.51 6.93 -32.30
C CYS A 516 -1.97 8.21 -31.61
N CYS A 517 -1.25 9.32 -31.69
CA CYS A 517 -1.68 10.57 -31.08
C CYS A 517 -2.84 11.19 -31.89
N PRO A 518 -4.05 11.34 -31.30
CA PRO A 518 -5.15 12.03 -31.96
C PRO A 518 -4.80 13.50 -32.23
N ASP A 519 -5.38 14.11 -33.27
CA ASP A 519 -5.18 15.53 -33.62
C ASP A 519 -5.51 16.45 -32.43
N ARG A 520 -4.53 17.30 -32.04
CA ARG A 520 -4.59 18.23 -30.91
C ARG A 520 -4.66 19.68 -31.35
N SER A 521 -5.44 19.97 -32.39
CA SER A 521 -5.93 21.33 -32.63
C SER A 521 -6.32 21.97 -31.30
N PRO A 522 -5.84 23.19 -30.96
CA PRO A 522 -5.84 23.72 -29.60
C PRO A 522 -7.26 23.97 -29.10
N LYS A 523 -7.89 22.94 -28.51
CA LYS A 523 -9.20 23.01 -27.91
C LYS A 523 -9.08 23.05 -26.39
N LYS A 524 -9.90 23.91 -25.78
CA LYS A 524 -10.01 24.05 -24.33
C LYS A 524 -10.47 22.72 -23.73
N ILE A 525 -9.68 22.18 -22.80
CA ILE A 525 -10.06 20.99 -22.03
C ILE A 525 -11.17 21.40 -21.06
N VAL A 526 -12.26 20.63 -21.06
CA VAL A 526 -13.37 20.81 -20.10
C VAL A 526 -13.34 19.68 -19.08
N ASN A 527 -13.68 19.96 -17.83
CA ASN A 527 -13.83 18.90 -16.83
C ASN A 527 -15.18 18.22 -17.01
N PHE A 528 -15.19 16.90 -16.87
CA PHE A 528 -16.39 16.09 -16.96
C PHE A 528 -17.47 16.62 -16.01
N LYS A 529 -18.70 16.63 -16.51
CA LYS A 529 -19.89 16.91 -15.72
C LYS A 529 -20.88 15.80 -15.99
N LEU A 530 -21.40 15.22 -14.92
CA LEU A 530 -22.42 14.20 -15.01
C LEU A 530 -23.65 14.80 -15.72
N GLN A 531 -24.05 14.17 -16.83
CA GLN A 531 -25.26 14.56 -17.54
C GLN A 531 -26.49 14.05 -16.77
N PRO A 532 -27.65 14.70 -16.88
CA PRO A 532 -28.90 14.20 -16.30
C PRO A 532 -29.16 12.76 -16.77
N GLN A 533 -29.49 11.86 -15.83
CA GLN A 533 -29.79 10.46 -16.14
C GLN A 533 -30.95 10.36 -17.13
N SER A 534 -30.78 9.53 -18.17
CA SER A 534 -31.91 9.00 -18.91
C SER A 534 -32.70 8.06 -17.99
N SER A 535 -34.01 8.26 -17.90
CA SER A 535 -34.93 7.32 -17.25
C SER A 535 -35.82 6.71 -18.33
N PRO A 536 -35.79 5.37 -18.55
CA PRO A 536 -34.97 4.35 -17.86
C PRO A 536 -33.46 4.41 -18.23
N PRO A 537 -32.57 3.76 -17.44
CA PRO A 537 -31.15 3.64 -17.78
C PRO A 537 -30.96 2.81 -19.04
N ARG A 538 -29.86 3.05 -19.76
CA ARG A 538 -29.46 2.26 -20.94
C ARG A 538 -29.09 0.84 -20.51
N VAL A 539 -29.51 -0.16 -21.26
CA VAL A 539 -29.29 -1.58 -20.92
C VAL A 539 -28.32 -2.19 -21.92
N ARG A 540 -27.10 -2.52 -21.48
CA ARG A 540 -26.12 -3.25 -22.28
C ARG A 540 -26.50 -4.73 -22.32
N ARG A 541 -26.75 -5.26 -23.51
CA ARG A 541 -27.22 -6.62 -23.74
C ARG A 541 -26.13 -7.54 -24.30
N PRO A 542 -26.23 -8.87 -24.13
CA PRO A 542 -25.29 -9.81 -24.70
C PRO A 542 -25.35 -9.80 -26.24
N ALA A 543 -24.20 -9.59 -26.89
CA ALA A 543 -24.08 -9.43 -28.33
C ALA A 543 -24.60 -10.63 -29.15
N HIS A 544 -24.60 -11.83 -28.57
CA HIS A 544 -25.08 -13.05 -29.24
C HIS A 544 -26.61 -13.20 -29.19
N ALA A 545 -27.30 -12.41 -28.36
CA ALA A 545 -28.76 -12.47 -28.18
C ALA A 545 -29.46 -11.14 -28.53
N LEU A 546 -28.76 -10.20 -29.19
CA LEU A 546 -29.40 -9.00 -29.73
C LEU A 546 -30.47 -9.37 -30.75
N ASP A 547 -31.56 -8.61 -30.74
CA ASP A 547 -32.52 -8.68 -31.84
C ASP A 547 -31.96 -8.02 -33.12
N THR A 548 -32.69 -8.19 -34.22
CA THR A 548 -32.27 -7.65 -35.53
C THR A 548 -32.20 -6.13 -35.54
N GLU A 549 -33.08 -5.44 -34.81
CA GLU A 549 -33.13 -3.98 -34.79
C GLU A 549 -31.96 -3.40 -33.99
N GLU A 550 -31.66 -3.97 -32.82
CA GLU A 550 -30.53 -3.59 -31.97
C GLU A 550 -29.19 -3.83 -32.68
N ALA A 551 -29.04 -4.97 -33.36
CA ALA A 551 -27.86 -5.27 -34.16
C ALA A 551 -27.65 -4.25 -35.30
N GLN A 552 -28.72 -3.95 -36.05
CA GLN A 552 -28.69 -2.96 -37.13
C GLN A 552 -28.41 -1.54 -36.64
N LYS A 553 -28.90 -1.15 -35.45
CA LYS A 553 -28.58 0.15 -34.83
C LYS A 553 -27.08 0.28 -34.59
N TYR A 554 -26.44 -0.74 -34.01
CA TYR A 554 -25.01 -0.69 -33.73
C TYR A 554 -24.16 -0.67 -35.00
N GLU A 555 -24.52 -1.50 -35.99
CA GLU A 555 -23.91 -1.50 -37.30
C GLU A 555 -24.03 -0.14 -38.00
N ARG A 556 -25.22 0.46 -38.01
CA ARG A 556 -25.44 1.78 -38.60
C ARG A 556 -24.62 2.86 -37.90
N ALA A 557 -24.59 2.87 -36.56
CA ALA A 557 -23.81 3.84 -35.80
C ALA A 557 -22.32 3.74 -36.11
N THR A 558 -21.79 2.51 -36.21
CA THR A 558 -20.38 2.26 -36.56
C THR A 558 -20.09 2.64 -38.01
N ALA A 559 -21.01 2.38 -38.94
CA ALA A 559 -20.89 2.78 -40.34
C ALA A 559 -20.78 4.30 -40.49
N LEU A 560 -21.65 5.05 -39.78
CA LEU A 560 -21.59 6.51 -39.74
C LEU A 560 -20.27 7.00 -39.12
N MET A 561 -19.81 6.36 -38.05
CA MET A 561 -18.54 6.68 -37.39
C MET A 561 -17.34 6.50 -38.33
N ARG A 562 -17.34 5.42 -39.13
CA ARG A 562 -16.29 5.14 -40.14
C ARG A 562 -16.33 6.08 -41.34
N ALA A 563 -17.52 6.58 -41.70
CA ALA A 563 -17.70 7.48 -42.84
C ALA A 563 -17.24 8.93 -42.56
N LEU A 564 -16.97 9.28 -41.31
CA LEU A 564 -16.39 10.58 -40.95
C LEU A 564 -14.97 10.74 -41.51
N PRO A 565 -14.49 11.97 -41.78
CA PRO A 565 -13.11 12.18 -42.21
C PRO A 565 -12.08 11.56 -41.26
N ASP A 566 -10.96 11.06 -41.77
CA ASP A 566 -9.94 10.36 -40.97
C ASP A 566 -9.37 11.20 -39.81
N ASN A 567 -9.37 12.53 -39.93
CA ASN A 567 -8.94 13.47 -38.89
C ASN A 567 -10.07 13.90 -37.94
N HIS A 568 -11.31 13.48 -38.19
CA HIS A 568 -12.44 13.85 -37.34
C HIS A 568 -12.33 13.11 -35.98
N PRO A 569 -12.49 13.79 -34.82
CA PRO A 569 -12.29 13.16 -33.51
C PRO A 569 -13.15 11.93 -33.23
N TRP A 570 -14.37 11.89 -33.79
CA TRP A 570 -15.26 10.75 -33.68
C TRP A 570 -15.01 9.65 -34.72
N ASN A 571 -14.13 9.84 -35.71
CA ASN A 571 -13.85 8.77 -36.65
C ASN A 571 -13.35 7.53 -35.90
N PHE A 572 -13.76 6.35 -36.36
CA PHE A 572 -13.46 5.08 -35.71
C PHE A 572 -11.96 4.87 -35.46
N VAL A 573 -11.10 5.25 -36.42
CA VAL A 573 -9.63 5.17 -36.28
C VAL A 573 -9.13 6.14 -35.21
N GLN A 574 -9.72 7.33 -35.08
CA GLN A 574 -9.35 8.29 -34.03
C GLN A 574 -9.75 7.79 -32.63
N GLN A 575 -10.91 7.14 -32.52
CA GLN A 575 -11.31 6.46 -31.28
C GLN A 575 -10.33 5.33 -30.94
N ALA A 576 -10.00 4.46 -31.91
CA ALA A 576 -9.01 3.40 -31.73
C ALA A 576 -7.61 3.95 -31.35
N ASN A 577 -7.22 5.09 -31.92
CA ASN A 577 -5.97 5.78 -31.61
C ASN A 577 -5.92 6.27 -30.16
N THR A 578 -7.06 6.61 -29.54
CA THR A 578 -7.10 6.92 -28.10
C THR A 578 -6.53 5.75 -27.29
N HIS A 579 -7.02 4.53 -27.48
CA HIS A 579 -6.46 3.35 -26.81
C HIS A 579 -4.98 3.14 -27.17
N CYS A 580 -4.63 3.23 -28.46
CA CYS A 580 -3.23 3.07 -28.86
C CYS A 580 -2.30 4.07 -28.13
N ALA A 581 -2.67 5.34 -28.01
CA ALA A 581 -1.82 6.37 -27.39
C ALA A 581 -1.54 6.06 -25.92
N TYR A 582 -2.53 5.55 -25.20
CA TYR A 582 -2.42 5.17 -23.79
C TYR A 582 -1.64 3.86 -23.56
N CYS A 583 -1.43 3.05 -24.62
CA CYS A 583 -0.76 1.74 -24.54
C CYS A 583 0.54 1.65 -25.36
N SER A 584 1.00 2.76 -25.94
CA SER A 584 2.23 2.81 -26.75
C SER A 584 3.35 3.58 -26.06
N GLY A 585 3.13 4.04 -24.83
CA GLY A 585 4.00 5.01 -24.17
C GLY A 585 3.94 6.42 -24.77
N SER A 586 2.99 6.67 -25.69
CA SER A 586 2.83 7.96 -26.36
C SER A 586 2.40 9.04 -25.38
N HIS A 587 1.47 8.74 -24.46
CA HIS A 587 1.08 9.65 -23.39
C HIS A 587 2.13 9.69 -22.27
N ARG A 588 2.39 10.90 -21.77
CA ARG A 588 3.21 11.11 -20.56
C ARG A 588 2.35 11.42 -19.35
N GLN A 589 2.87 11.07 -18.18
CA GLN A 589 2.33 11.53 -16.91
C GLN A 589 2.49 13.05 -16.80
N LEU A 590 1.48 13.73 -16.26
CA LEU A 590 1.40 15.19 -16.19
C LEU A 590 2.64 15.80 -15.54
N GLY A 591 3.38 16.62 -16.31
CA GLY A 591 4.58 17.31 -15.82
C GLY A 591 5.79 16.41 -15.59
N LEU A 592 5.77 15.16 -16.08
CA LEU A 592 6.86 14.19 -15.95
C LEU A 592 7.18 13.53 -17.29
N ASN A 593 8.45 13.26 -17.56
CA ASN A 593 8.86 12.49 -18.75
C ASN A 593 8.82 10.97 -18.49
N ILE A 594 7.68 10.49 -18.01
CA ILE A 594 7.42 9.07 -17.72
C ILE A 594 6.19 8.67 -18.54
N SER A 595 6.24 7.52 -19.22
CA SER A 595 5.07 6.99 -19.94
C SER A 595 3.93 6.71 -18.97
N LEU A 596 2.73 7.13 -19.36
CA LEU A 596 1.50 6.76 -18.71
C LEU A 596 0.95 5.51 -19.41
N GLU A 597 0.64 4.49 -18.63
CA GLU A 597 0.10 3.22 -19.11
C GLU A 597 -1.20 2.89 -18.36
N ILE A 598 -2.18 2.34 -19.07
CA ILE A 598 -3.50 2.03 -18.48
C ILE A 598 -3.66 0.54 -18.19
N HIS A 599 -2.76 -0.30 -18.69
CA HIS A 599 -2.63 -1.72 -18.36
C HIS A 599 -1.64 -1.96 -17.22
N GLY A 600 -1.73 -3.12 -16.57
CA GLY A 600 -0.80 -3.56 -15.53
C GLY A 600 -0.89 -2.72 -14.26
N SER A 601 -2.07 -2.19 -13.94
CA SER A 601 -2.30 -1.35 -12.76
C SER A 601 -3.76 -1.28 -12.35
N TRP A 602 -4.04 -0.67 -11.20
CA TRP A 602 -5.39 -0.37 -10.72
C TRP A 602 -6.27 0.45 -11.67
N HIS A 603 -5.71 1.07 -12.72
CA HIS A 603 -6.46 1.91 -13.66
C HIS A 603 -7.02 1.15 -14.87
N PHE A 604 -6.72 -0.14 -15.00
CA PHE A 604 -7.21 -0.99 -16.10
C PHE A 604 -8.73 -0.88 -16.26
N PHE A 605 -9.50 -1.16 -15.21
CA PHE A 605 -10.96 -1.12 -15.26
C PHE A 605 -11.51 0.29 -15.48
N THR A 606 -11.01 1.27 -14.71
CA THR A 606 -11.57 2.63 -14.67
C THR A 606 -11.35 3.39 -15.98
N TRP A 607 -10.18 3.23 -16.61
CA TRP A 607 -9.90 3.83 -17.90
C TRP A 607 -10.79 3.22 -19.00
N HIS A 608 -10.91 1.89 -19.05
CA HIS A 608 -11.74 1.22 -20.05
C HIS A 608 -13.23 1.54 -19.88
N ARG A 609 -13.73 1.65 -18.65
CA ARG A 609 -15.11 2.10 -18.39
C ARG A 609 -15.37 3.51 -18.95
N ALA A 610 -14.46 4.45 -18.68
CA ALA A 610 -14.56 5.81 -19.23
C ALA A 610 -14.54 5.80 -20.77
N TYR A 611 -13.65 4.98 -21.36
CA TYR A 611 -13.53 4.84 -22.80
C TYR A 611 -14.83 4.33 -23.44
N LEU A 612 -15.43 3.26 -22.89
CA LEU A 612 -16.71 2.73 -23.33
C LEU A 612 -17.86 3.72 -23.16
N TYR A 613 -17.87 4.48 -22.06
CA TYR A 613 -18.89 5.48 -21.79
C TYR A 613 -18.94 6.56 -22.88
N PHE A 614 -17.80 7.14 -23.24
CA PHE A 614 -17.76 8.17 -24.28
C PHE A 614 -18.04 7.58 -25.67
N TYR A 615 -17.49 6.40 -25.98
CA TYR A 615 -17.72 5.72 -27.26
C TYR A 615 -19.22 5.42 -27.48
N GLU A 616 -19.91 4.89 -26.46
CA GLU A 616 -21.35 4.63 -26.50
C GLU A 616 -22.16 5.89 -26.82
N ARG A 617 -21.83 7.02 -26.17
CA ARG A 617 -22.56 8.28 -26.35
C ARG A 617 -22.31 8.91 -27.71
N ILE A 618 -21.09 8.79 -28.24
CA ILE A 618 -20.78 9.23 -29.61
C ILE A 618 -21.60 8.44 -30.62
N LEU A 619 -21.68 7.11 -30.47
CA LEU A 619 -22.51 6.27 -31.34
C LEU A 619 -23.98 6.66 -31.25
N GLY A 620 -24.53 6.80 -30.04
CA GLY A 620 -25.91 7.26 -29.84
C GLY A 620 -26.18 8.63 -30.49
N LYS A 621 -25.23 9.56 -30.39
CA LYS A 621 -25.32 10.88 -31.05
C LYS A 621 -25.35 10.78 -32.57
N LEU A 622 -24.55 9.89 -33.18
CA LEU A 622 -24.47 9.71 -34.63
C LEU A 622 -25.79 9.20 -35.23
N ILE A 623 -26.53 8.36 -34.49
CA ILE A 623 -27.84 7.84 -34.93
C ILE A 623 -29.02 8.59 -34.32
N ASN A 624 -28.76 9.66 -33.56
CA ASN A 624 -29.78 10.43 -32.83
C ASN A 624 -30.63 9.57 -31.88
N ASP A 625 -30.00 8.62 -31.20
CA ASP A 625 -30.61 7.74 -30.21
C ASP A 625 -29.91 7.90 -28.84
N PRO A 626 -30.48 8.67 -27.91
CA PRO A 626 -29.91 8.83 -26.57
C PRO A 626 -30.05 7.58 -25.70
N ALA A 627 -30.83 6.58 -26.12
CA ALA A 627 -31.02 5.32 -25.42
C ALA A 627 -30.07 4.21 -25.92
N PHE A 628 -29.28 4.46 -26.97
CA PHE A 628 -28.32 3.50 -27.53
C PHE A 628 -27.35 2.97 -26.46
N ALA A 629 -27.30 1.65 -26.30
CA ALA A 629 -26.41 0.97 -25.37
C ALA A 629 -25.44 0.05 -26.13
N LEU A 630 -24.16 0.03 -25.72
CA LEU A 630 -23.20 -0.92 -26.28
C LEU A 630 -23.57 -2.37 -25.90
N PRO A 631 -23.45 -3.35 -26.83
CA PRO A 631 -23.55 -4.74 -26.45
C PRO A 631 -22.27 -5.22 -25.76
N PHE A 632 -22.36 -6.26 -24.94
CA PHE A 632 -21.20 -6.94 -24.36
C PHE A 632 -21.03 -8.36 -24.92
N TRP A 633 -19.79 -8.80 -25.09
CA TRP A 633 -19.49 -10.16 -25.53
C TRP A 633 -19.44 -11.10 -24.33
N ASN A 634 -20.51 -11.85 -24.11
CA ASN A 634 -20.70 -12.76 -22.96
C ASN A 634 -19.86 -14.06 -23.06
N TRP A 635 -18.55 -13.96 -23.25
CA TRP A 635 -17.65 -15.13 -23.39
C TRP A 635 -17.46 -15.92 -22.09
N ASP A 636 -17.97 -15.44 -20.95
CA ASP A 636 -18.00 -16.17 -19.67
C ASP A 636 -19.21 -17.12 -19.53
N ASP A 637 -20.14 -17.12 -20.49
CA ASP A 637 -21.23 -18.09 -20.57
C ASP A 637 -21.10 -18.97 -21.83
N PRO A 638 -21.41 -20.29 -21.75
CA PRO A 638 -21.36 -21.20 -22.89
C PRO A 638 -22.06 -20.72 -24.17
N SER A 639 -23.14 -19.94 -24.06
CA SER A 639 -23.86 -19.36 -25.21
C SER A 639 -23.08 -18.26 -25.93
N GLY A 640 -22.19 -17.56 -25.22
CA GLY A 640 -21.39 -16.45 -25.74
C GLY A 640 -19.89 -16.77 -25.92
N MET A 641 -19.43 -17.98 -25.62
CA MET A 641 -18.04 -18.46 -25.82
C MET A 641 -17.59 -18.59 -27.28
N SER A 642 -18.27 -17.93 -28.23
CA SER A 642 -17.85 -17.81 -29.63
C SER A 642 -18.02 -16.37 -30.11
N ILE A 643 -17.35 -15.97 -31.19
CA ILE A 643 -17.50 -14.62 -31.76
C ILE A 643 -18.99 -14.37 -32.06
N PRO A 644 -19.63 -13.30 -31.57
CA PRO A 644 -21.06 -13.08 -31.82
C PRO A 644 -21.38 -12.92 -33.32
N PRO A 645 -22.55 -13.38 -33.81
CA PRO A 645 -22.90 -13.37 -35.24
C PRO A 645 -22.76 -12.00 -35.92
N ILE A 646 -23.10 -10.92 -35.21
CA ILE A 646 -23.03 -9.53 -35.72
C ILE A 646 -21.62 -9.11 -36.18
N TYR A 647 -20.57 -9.83 -35.76
CA TYR A 647 -19.18 -9.54 -36.15
C TYR A 647 -18.65 -10.46 -37.25
N ARG A 648 -19.43 -11.46 -37.69
CA ARG A 648 -18.99 -12.49 -38.66
C ARG A 648 -19.33 -12.14 -40.11
N ASP A 649 -20.28 -11.24 -40.32
CA ASP A 649 -20.70 -10.82 -41.66
C ASP A 649 -19.68 -9.85 -42.26
N ASN A 650 -18.98 -10.26 -43.31
CA ASN A 650 -17.99 -9.45 -44.01
C ASN A 650 -18.56 -8.18 -44.68
N SER A 651 -19.87 -8.11 -44.90
CA SER A 651 -20.53 -6.91 -45.40
C SER A 651 -20.80 -5.87 -44.31
N SER A 652 -20.68 -6.27 -43.04
CA SER A 652 -20.99 -5.41 -41.90
C SER A 652 -19.89 -4.40 -41.57
N SER A 653 -20.30 -3.21 -41.12
CA SER A 653 -19.37 -2.19 -40.58
C SER A 653 -18.65 -2.63 -39.30
N LEU A 654 -19.15 -3.70 -38.66
CA LEU A 654 -18.60 -4.33 -37.46
C LEU A 654 -17.56 -5.42 -37.79
N SER A 655 -17.43 -5.82 -39.05
CA SER A 655 -16.42 -6.79 -39.46
C SER A 655 -15.02 -6.21 -39.45
N ASN A 656 -14.03 -7.07 -39.20
CA ASN A 656 -12.62 -6.78 -39.40
C ASN A 656 -12.04 -7.83 -40.38
N PRO A 657 -11.59 -7.43 -41.58
CA PRO A 657 -11.08 -8.37 -42.59
C PRO A 657 -9.79 -9.06 -42.17
N THR A 658 -9.11 -8.57 -41.14
CA THR A 658 -7.85 -9.14 -40.67
C THR A 658 -8.04 -10.31 -39.69
N ARG A 659 -9.26 -10.55 -39.18
CA ARG A 659 -9.53 -11.59 -38.17
C ARG A 659 -9.30 -12.99 -38.74
N TYR A 660 -8.36 -13.77 -38.17
CA TYR A 660 -8.00 -15.11 -38.65
C TYR A 660 -7.77 -16.13 -37.51
N PRO A 661 -8.30 -17.37 -37.62
CA PRO A 661 -9.20 -17.84 -38.67
C PRO A 661 -10.59 -17.23 -38.55
N ILE A 662 -11.28 -17.07 -39.69
CA ILE A 662 -12.68 -16.60 -39.81
C ILE A 662 -13.67 -17.45 -38.98
N GLY A 663 -13.24 -18.59 -38.44
CA GLY A 663 -14.04 -19.54 -37.66
C GLY A 663 -13.45 -19.92 -36.30
N LEU A 664 -13.30 -18.96 -35.36
CA LEU A 664 -13.25 -19.34 -33.94
C LEU A 664 -14.59 -19.95 -33.55
N LYS A 665 -14.64 -21.28 -33.50
CA LYS A 665 -15.81 -22.03 -33.03
C LYS A 665 -16.02 -21.81 -31.53
N PHE A 666 -14.93 -21.63 -30.78
CA PHE A 666 -14.95 -21.55 -29.32
C PHE A 666 -13.73 -20.79 -28.77
N MET A 667 -13.92 -20.00 -27.71
CA MET A 667 -12.89 -19.22 -27.02
C MET A 667 -12.15 -20.08 -26.00
N ASP A 668 -10.83 -19.90 -25.86
CA ASP A 668 -10.05 -20.54 -24.80
C ASP A 668 -9.57 -19.46 -23.82
N LEU A 669 -9.98 -19.57 -22.56
CA LEU A 669 -9.69 -18.56 -21.54
C LEU A 669 -8.43 -18.88 -20.71
N GLY A 670 -7.81 -20.06 -20.87
CA GLY A 670 -6.76 -20.54 -19.97
C GLY A 670 -5.77 -21.54 -20.54
N GLY A 671 -5.73 -21.73 -21.86
CA GLY A 671 -4.92 -22.79 -22.48
C GLY A 671 -5.53 -24.16 -22.21
N CYS A 672 -6.84 -24.29 -22.42
CA CYS A 672 -7.60 -25.51 -22.25
C CYS A 672 -7.23 -26.53 -23.34
N GLU A 673 -7.00 -27.78 -22.94
CA GLU A 673 -6.77 -28.85 -23.91
C GLU A 673 -7.99 -29.04 -24.84
N GLY A 674 -7.74 -29.21 -26.14
CA GLY A 674 -8.78 -29.43 -27.14
C GLY A 674 -8.46 -28.82 -28.50
N ASN A 675 -9.13 -29.31 -29.54
CA ASN A 675 -8.92 -28.92 -30.93
C ASN A 675 -10.14 -28.21 -31.55
N ASN A 676 -11.05 -27.68 -30.71
CA ASN A 676 -12.29 -27.03 -31.14
C ASN A 676 -13.19 -27.91 -32.04
N THR A 677 -13.19 -29.23 -31.80
CA THR A 677 -14.11 -30.19 -32.42
C THR A 677 -15.35 -30.41 -31.55
N LEU A 678 -16.45 -30.92 -32.13
CA LEU A 678 -17.67 -31.21 -31.38
C LEU A 678 -17.43 -32.11 -30.15
N GLU A 679 -16.43 -33.00 -30.23
CA GLU A 679 -16.03 -33.89 -29.14
C GLU A 679 -15.26 -33.18 -28.02
N SER A 680 -14.42 -32.19 -28.34
CA SER A 680 -13.62 -31.45 -27.33
C SER A 680 -14.39 -30.31 -26.66
N LEU A 681 -15.48 -29.82 -27.28
CA LEU A 681 -16.22 -28.64 -26.79
C LEU A 681 -16.74 -28.77 -25.34
N PRO A 682 -17.30 -29.92 -24.89
CA PRO A 682 -17.75 -30.04 -23.50
C PRO A 682 -16.61 -29.84 -22.49
N MET A 683 -15.44 -30.41 -22.76
CA MET A 683 -14.25 -30.28 -21.91
C MET A 683 -13.72 -28.85 -21.90
N GLN A 684 -13.65 -28.20 -23.06
CA GLN A 684 -13.22 -26.80 -23.17
C GLN A 684 -14.18 -25.84 -22.45
N ARG A 685 -15.50 -26.07 -22.52
CA ARG A 685 -16.49 -25.32 -21.73
C ARG A 685 -16.25 -25.44 -20.24
N GLN A 686 -16.07 -26.67 -19.77
CA GLN A 686 -15.82 -26.91 -18.35
C GLN A 686 -14.53 -26.23 -17.88
N CYS A 687 -13.46 -26.33 -18.67
CA CYS A 687 -12.19 -25.66 -18.38
C CYS A 687 -12.34 -24.13 -18.34
N ASN A 688 -13.04 -23.50 -19.29
CA ASN A 688 -13.31 -22.06 -19.25
C ASN A 688 -14.09 -21.63 -18.00
N LEU A 689 -15.09 -22.41 -17.59
CA LEU A 689 -15.83 -22.12 -16.35
C LEU A 689 -14.95 -22.25 -15.11
N GLN A 690 -14.02 -23.22 -15.09
CA GLN A 690 -13.03 -23.36 -14.02
C GLN A 690 -12.04 -22.20 -14.00
N VAL A 691 -11.60 -21.72 -15.16
CA VAL A 691 -10.76 -20.51 -15.26
C VAL A 691 -11.51 -19.32 -14.70
N MET A 692 -12.77 -19.11 -15.08
CA MET A 692 -13.59 -18.04 -14.54
C MET A 692 -13.73 -18.13 -13.02
N HIS A 693 -14.08 -19.30 -12.48
CA HIS A 693 -14.18 -19.51 -11.04
C HIS A 693 -12.85 -19.22 -10.33
N ARG A 694 -11.76 -19.78 -10.85
CA ARG A 694 -10.44 -19.62 -10.27
C ARG A 694 -10.02 -18.15 -10.21
N GLN A 695 -10.11 -17.44 -11.34
CA GLN A 695 -9.63 -16.07 -11.41
C GLN A 695 -10.59 -15.11 -10.71
N PHE A 696 -11.90 -15.34 -10.79
CA PHE A 696 -12.92 -14.40 -10.33
C PHE A 696 -13.46 -14.65 -8.91
N ILE A 697 -13.38 -15.89 -8.41
CA ILE A 697 -13.85 -16.26 -7.07
C ILE A 697 -12.67 -16.61 -6.18
N ALA A 698 -11.91 -17.65 -6.52
CA ALA A 698 -10.87 -18.20 -5.65
C ALA A 698 -9.62 -17.29 -5.54
N GLY A 699 -9.25 -16.64 -6.64
CA GLY A 699 -8.08 -15.77 -6.76
C GLY A 699 -8.24 -14.39 -6.10
N PHE A 700 -9.42 -14.08 -5.54
CA PHE A 700 -9.75 -12.75 -5.01
C PHE A 700 -10.19 -12.76 -3.55
N ASN A 701 -9.42 -12.05 -2.71
CA ASN A 701 -9.82 -11.78 -1.32
C ASN A 701 -9.85 -10.27 -0.98
N SER A 702 -9.40 -9.38 -1.87
CA SER A 702 -9.27 -7.94 -1.60
C SER A 702 -9.38 -7.09 -2.87
N SER A 703 -9.73 -5.81 -2.71
CA SER A 703 -9.84 -4.84 -3.80
C SER A 703 -8.53 -4.63 -4.56
N SER A 704 -7.39 -4.66 -3.84
CA SER A 704 -6.07 -4.52 -4.45
C SER A 704 -5.76 -5.65 -5.43
N LEU A 705 -6.28 -6.85 -5.20
CA LEU A 705 -6.12 -7.96 -6.13
C LEU A 705 -7.05 -7.80 -7.34
N PHE A 706 -8.28 -7.31 -7.13
CA PHE A 706 -9.21 -7.09 -8.22
C PHE A 706 -8.73 -6.01 -9.20
N TYR A 707 -8.43 -4.81 -8.70
CA TYR A 707 -8.02 -3.69 -9.55
C TYR A 707 -6.58 -3.85 -10.05
N GLY A 708 -5.69 -4.46 -9.26
CA GLY A 708 -4.26 -4.49 -9.51
C GLY A 708 -3.49 -3.51 -8.62
N SER A 709 -2.19 -3.41 -8.86
CA SER A 709 -1.27 -2.66 -8.02
C SER A 709 -1.46 -1.14 -8.13
N PRO A 710 -1.20 -0.40 -7.04
CA PRO A 710 -1.24 1.05 -7.05
C PRO A 710 -0.36 1.69 -8.12
N TYR A 711 -0.89 2.74 -8.76
CA TYR A 711 -0.20 3.51 -9.79
C TYR A 711 -0.36 5.02 -9.56
N ARG A 712 0.74 5.67 -9.17
CA ARG A 712 0.83 7.08 -8.81
C ARG A 712 1.80 7.82 -9.71
N ALA A 713 1.69 9.15 -9.75
CA ALA A 713 2.62 9.96 -10.53
C ALA A 713 4.07 9.76 -10.05
N GLY A 714 4.96 9.45 -10.98
CA GLY A 714 6.35 9.09 -10.70
C GLY A 714 6.63 7.57 -10.67
N ASP A 715 5.58 6.74 -10.54
CA ASP A 715 5.73 5.29 -10.54
C ASP A 715 6.13 4.77 -11.93
N ASN A 716 6.69 3.57 -11.96
CA ASN A 716 6.94 2.85 -13.21
C ASN A 716 5.62 2.56 -13.95
N SER A 717 5.65 2.40 -15.27
CA SER A 717 4.45 2.22 -16.08
C SER A 717 3.74 0.86 -15.88
N PHE A 718 4.31 -0.08 -15.13
CA PHE A 718 3.80 -1.45 -15.00
C PHE A 718 3.87 -1.93 -13.54
N PRO A 719 3.16 -1.28 -12.60
CA PRO A 719 3.29 -1.59 -11.18
C PRO A 719 2.76 -2.99 -10.78
N GLY A 720 1.93 -3.62 -11.62
CA GLY A 720 1.40 -4.97 -11.46
C GLY A 720 -0.09 -5.04 -11.75
N GLY A 721 -0.52 -5.86 -12.72
CA GLY A 721 -1.92 -6.04 -13.08
C GLY A 721 -2.68 -6.96 -12.12
N GLY A 722 -4.01 -6.89 -12.14
CA GLY A 722 -4.87 -7.84 -11.43
C GLY A 722 -5.08 -9.14 -12.24
N PRO A 723 -5.41 -10.28 -11.60
CA PRO A 723 -5.69 -11.54 -12.26
C PRO A 723 -6.64 -11.47 -13.46
N ILE A 724 -7.73 -10.69 -13.41
CA ILE A 724 -8.67 -10.57 -14.56
C ILE A 724 -7.99 -10.02 -15.82
N GLU A 725 -7.04 -9.09 -15.67
CA GLU A 725 -6.29 -8.52 -16.79
C GLU A 725 -5.38 -9.56 -17.45
N SER A 726 -4.75 -10.43 -16.64
CA SER A 726 -4.01 -11.59 -17.14
C SER A 726 -4.95 -12.60 -17.78
N SER A 727 -5.88 -13.17 -17.03
CA SER A 727 -6.88 -14.12 -17.50
C SER A 727 -8.21 -13.84 -16.79
N PRO A 728 -9.30 -13.61 -17.52
CA PRO A 728 -9.53 -14.07 -18.90
C PRO A 728 -9.27 -13.01 -19.99
N HIS A 729 -8.96 -11.76 -19.64
CA HIS A 729 -8.86 -10.66 -20.61
C HIS A 729 -7.82 -10.92 -21.71
N SER A 730 -6.56 -11.19 -21.36
CA SER A 730 -5.50 -11.35 -22.36
C SER A 730 -5.70 -12.56 -23.29
N PRO A 731 -6.17 -13.73 -22.81
CA PRO A 731 -6.54 -14.86 -23.67
C PRO A 731 -7.57 -14.48 -24.73
N VAL A 732 -8.63 -13.74 -24.39
CA VAL A 732 -9.64 -13.34 -25.38
C VAL A 732 -9.03 -12.49 -26.49
N HIS A 733 -8.14 -11.55 -26.15
CA HIS A 733 -7.37 -10.80 -27.14
C HIS A 733 -6.51 -11.71 -28.04
N GLN A 734 -5.78 -12.66 -27.44
CA GLN A 734 -4.89 -13.56 -28.17
C GLN A 734 -5.63 -14.51 -29.11
N PHE A 735 -6.67 -15.18 -28.61
CA PHE A 735 -7.43 -16.15 -29.39
C PHE A 735 -8.31 -15.48 -30.43
N THR A 736 -8.76 -14.23 -30.22
CA THR A 736 -9.40 -13.43 -31.28
C THR A 736 -8.43 -13.13 -32.43
N SER A 737 -7.13 -13.06 -32.13
CA SER A 737 -6.03 -12.92 -33.09
C SER A 737 -6.03 -11.57 -33.84
N SER A 738 -5.13 -11.43 -34.82
CA SER A 738 -4.97 -10.25 -35.66
C SER A 738 -4.75 -8.94 -34.87
N ASP A 739 -5.55 -7.90 -35.10
CA ASP A 739 -5.45 -6.63 -34.40
C ASP A 739 -5.65 -6.81 -32.89
N MET A 740 -6.53 -7.72 -32.46
CA MET A 740 -6.81 -7.98 -31.03
C MET A 740 -5.60 -8.57 -30.29
N SER A 741 -4.71 -9.31 -30.94
CA SER A 741 -3.53 -9.88 -30.27
C SER A 741 -2.38 -8.89 -30.06
N ILE A 742 -2.52 -7.65 -30.57
CA ILE A 742 -1.52 -6.58 -30.44
C ILE A 742 -2.15 -5.40 -29.69
N VAL A 743 -1.68 -5.12 -28.48
CA VAL A 743 -2.27 -4.10 -27.59
C VAL A 743 -2.47 -2.75 -28.29
N THR A 744 -1.52 -2.32 -29.11
CA THR A 744 -1.59 -1.02 -29.80
C THR A 744 -2.53 -0.99 -31.01
N ARG A 745 -3.06 -2.14 -31.44
CA ARG A 745 -4.01 -2.27 -32.56
C ARG A 745 -5.36 -2.80 -32.15
N ALA A 746 -5.50 -3.42 -30.97
CA ALA A 746 -6.72 -4.12 -30.55
C ALA A 746 -8.00 -3.30 -30.74
N ALA A 747 -7.98 -2.03 -30.37
CA ALA A 747 -9.13 -1.13 -30.53
C ALA A 747 -9.51 -0.80 -31.99
N ARG A 748 -8.75 -1.25 -32.99
CA ARG A 748 -9.09 -1.15 -34.42
C ARG A 748 -10.06 -2.26 -34.87
N ASP A 749 -10.29 -3.28 -34.04
CA ASP A 749 -11.35 -4.25 -34.25
C ASP A 749 -12.62 -3.81 -33.48
N PRO A 750 -13.79 -3.65 -34.12
CA PRO A 750 -15.05 -3.31 -33.43
C PRO A 750 -15.44 -4.26 -32.30
N ILE A 751 -14.99 -5.53 -32.32
CA ILE A 751 -15.27 -6.50 -31.25
C ILE A 751 -14.60 -6.12 -29.93
N PHE A 752 -13.53 -5.30 -29.96
CA PHE A 752 -12.85 -4.77 -28.79
C PHE A 752 -13.83 -4.15 -27.79
N PHE A 753 -14.76 -3.33 -28.29
CA PHE A 753 -15.68 -2.61 -27.42
C PHE A 753 -16.65 -3.56 -26.70
N ALA A 754 -17.12 -4.61 -27.36
CA ALA A 754 -17.96 -5.62 -26.72
C ALA A 754 -17.16 -6.52 -25.77
N HIS A 755 -15.91 -6.85 -26.09
CA HIS A 755 -15.02 -7.55 -25.18
C HIS A 755 -14.82 -6.75 -23.87
N HIS A 756 -14.43 -5.48 -23.98
CA HIS A 756 -14.21 -4.62 -22.82
C HIS A 756 -15.51 -4.25 -22.10
N ALA A 757 -16.66 -4.22 -22.78
CA ALA A 757 -17.96 -4.12 -22.12
C ALA A 757 -18.26 -5.34 -21.24
N ASN A 758 -17.76 -6.54 -21.60
CA ASN A 758 -17.86 -7.70 -20.71
C ASN A 758 -16.87 -7.60 -19.53
N ILE A 759 -15.67 -7.07 -19.74
CA ILE A 759 -14.73 -6.77 -18.64
C ILE A 759 -15.35 -5.76 -17.65
N ASP A 760 -16.02 -4.72 -18.16
CA ASP A 760 -16.74 -3.76 -17.33
C ASP A 760 -17.97 -4.38 -16.64
N ARG A 761 -18.68 -5.31 -17.30
CA ARG A 761 -19.74 -6.12 -16.69
C ARG A 761 -19.21 -6.97 -15.54
N LEU A 762 -18.05 -7.60 -15.70
CA LEU A 762 -17.40 -8.38 -14.64
C LEU A 762 -17.10 -7.49 -13.42
N TRP A 763 -16.69 -6.24 -13.61
CA TRP A 763 -16.59 -5.29 -12.50
C TRP A 763 -17.96 -5.01 -11.84
N ALA A 764 -19.02 -4.80 -12.62
CA ALA A 764 -20.38 -4.64 -12.07
C ALA A 764 -20.84 -5.86 -11.23
N ILE A 765 -20.54 -7.07 -11.71
CA ILE A 765 -20.83 -8.32 -10.99
C ILE A 765 -20.03 -8.38 -9.69
N TRP A 766 -18.74 -8.05 -9.74
CA TRP A 766 -17.89 -8.05 -8.56
C TRP A 766 -18.44 -7.13 -7.45
N GLU A 767 -18.92 -5.94 -7.81
CA GLU A 767 -19.54 -5.00 -6.87
C GLU A 767 -20.85 -5.52 -6.26
N SER A 768 -21.59 -6.37 -6.99
CA SER A 768 -22.85 -6.96 -6.53
C SER A 768 -22.67 -8.14 -5.56
N ILE A 769 -21.46 -8.74 -5.50
CA ILE A 769 -21.17 -9.83 -4.56
C ILE A 769 -21.23 -9.28 -3.12
N PRO A 770 -22.00 -9.89 -2.20
CA PRO A 770 -22.09 -9.46 -0.81
C PRO A 770 -20.71 -9.27 -0.16
N GLY A 771 -20.49 -8.09 0.42
CA GLY A 771 -19.21 -7.74 1.04
C GLY A 771 -18.15 -7.14 0.10
N ASN A 772 -18.34 -7.18 -1.23
CA ASN A 772 -17.41 -6.57 -2.19
C ASN A 772 -17.78 -5.15 -2.60
N GLY A 773 -19.07 -4.77 -2.58
CA GLY A 773 -19.49 -3.38 -2.83
C GLY A 773 -18.94 -2.36 -1.82
N SER A 774 -18.63 -2.78 -0.59
CA SER A 774 -17.92 -1.96 0.42
C SER A 774 -16.39 -1.98 0.29
N LYS A 775 -15.86 -2.66 -0.74
CA LYS A 775 -14.42 -2.79 -1.00
C LYS A 775 -13.97 -1.91 -2.19
N VAL A 776 -14.83 -1.06 -2.74
CA VAL A 776 -14.44 -0.14 -3.83
C VAL A 776 -13.31 0.78 -3.35
N PHE A 777 -12.28 0.91 -4.17
CA PHE A 777 -11.01 1.56 -3.83
C PHE A 777 -11.21 3.06 -3.51
N ASN A 778 -11.02 3.47 -2.25
CA ASN A 778 -11.23 4.86 -1.79
C ASN A 778 -9.93 5.67 -1.67
N ASP A 779 -8.83 5.15 -2.21
CA ASP A 779 -7.55 5.87 -2.24
C ASP A 779 -7.69 7.15 -3.06
N LYS A 780 -7.23 8.26 -2.49
CA LYS A 780 -7.34 9.58 -3.10
C LYS A 780 -6.63 9.66 -4.45
N ASP A 781 -5.44 9.08 -4.59
CA ASP A 781 -4.68 9.14 -5.83
C ASP A 781 -5.33 8.29 -6.92
N PHE A 782 -5.95 7.17 -6.55
CA PHE A 782 -6.78 6.39 -7.44
C PHE A 782 -7.97 7.22 -7.93
N LEU A 783 -8.75 7.81 -7.01
CA LEU A 783 -9.97 8.56 -7.29
C LEU A 783 -9.73 9.86 -8.07
N GLU A 784 -8.61 10.52 -7.83
CA GLU A 784 -8.23 11.80 -8.44
C GLU A 784 -7.41 11.62 -9.73
N ALA A 785 -7.07 10.38 -10.13
CA ALA A 785 -6.46 10.12 -11.41
C ALA A 785 -7.35 10.59 -12.57
N SER A 786 -6.74 11.16 -13.61
CA SER A 786 -7.48 11.81 -14.70
C SER A 786 -6.98 11.49 -16.10
N PHE A 787 -7.95 11.29 -17.00
CA PHE A 787 -7.76 10.89 -18.38
C PHE A 787 -8.55 11.77 -19.33
N LEU A 788 -8.17 11.77 -20.61
CA LEU A 788 -8.72 12.65 -21.63
C LEU A 788 -9.44 11.84 -22.71
N PHE A 789 -10.69 12.19 -22.99
CA PHE A 789 -11.52 11.58 -24.02
C PHE A 789 -12.31 12.64 -24.79
N TRP A 790 -12.68 12.34 -26.03
CA TRP A 790 -13.65 13.16 -26.76
C TRP A 790 -15.07 12.76 -26.35
N ASP A 791 -15.94 13.73 -26.09
CA ASP A 791 -17.36 13.48 -25.82
C ASP A 791 -18.25 13.59 -27.07
N GLU A 792 -19.54 13.33 -26.89
CA GLU A 792 -20.57 13.46 -27.93
C GLU A 792 -20.89 14.92 -28.34
N ASN A 793 -20.16 15.90 -27.81
CA ASN A 793 -20.27 17.32 -28.15
C ASN A 793 -18.99 17.87 -28.82
N LEU A 794 -18.08 16.99 -29.26
CA LEU A 794 -16.78 17.35 -29.84
C LEU A 794 -15.91 18.19 -28.89
N GLN A 795 -16.02 17.95 -27.58
CA GLN A 795 -15.19 18.55 -26.55
C GLN A 795 -14.17 17.54 -26.05
N LEU A 796 -12.95 18.03 -25.76
CA LEU A 796 -11.94 17.22 -25.10
C LEU A 796 -12.17 17.30 -23.59
N VAL A 797 -12.61 16.19 -23.01
CA VAL A 797 -13.08 16.10 -21.63
C VAL A 797 -12.04 15.43 -20.75
N ARG A 798 -11.72 16.08 -19.63
CA ARG A 798 -10.99 15.47 -18.51
C ARG A 798 -11.98 14.80 -17.57
N ILE A 799 -11.93 13.48 -17.50
CA ILE A 799 -12.70 12.68 -16.55
C ILE A 799 -11.80 12.17 -15.44
N MET A 800 -12.31 12.11 -14.21
CA MET A 800 -11.60 11.51 -13.09
C MET A 800 -12.16 10.13 -12.77
N VAL A 801 -11.34 9.28 -12.16
CA VAL A 801 -11.76 7.92 -11.78
C VAL A 801 -12.99 7.94 -10.87
N ARG A 802 -13.06 8.87 -9.90
CA ARG A 802 -14.25 9.03 -9.05
C ARG A 802 -15.55 9.27 -9.80
N ASP A 803 -15.49 9.76 -11.04
CA ASP A 803 -16.66 10.06 -11.86
C ASP A 803 -17.22 8.81 -12.55
N VAL A 804 -16.44 7.72 -12.63
CA VAL A 804 -16.82 6.48 -13.35
C VAL A 804 -17.05 5.27 -12.46
N ILE A 805 -16.86 5.40 -11.15
CA ILE A 805 -17.03 4.26 -10.23
C ILE A 805 -18.48 3.77 -10.17
N ASP A 806 -19.45 4.67 -10.28
CA ASP A 806 -20.87 4.37 -10.07
C ASP A 806 -21.61 4.27 -11.41
N LEU A 807 -21.93 3.04 -11.82
CA LEU A 807 -22.67 2.75 -13.06
C LEU A 807 -24.04 3.42 -13.10
N HIS A 808 -24.72 3.52 -11.95
CA HIS A 808 -26.02 4.18 -11.89
C HIS A 808 -25.85 5.63 -12.29
N LYS A 809 -24.86 6.36 -11.75
CA LYS A 809 -24.58 7.75 -12.15
C LYS A 809 -24.26 7.90 -13.63
N LEU A 810 -23.59 6.92 -14.25
CA LEU A 810 -23.31 6.92 -15.69
C LEU A 810 -24.56 6.62 -16.56
N GLY A 811 -25.66 6.16 -15.94
CA GLY A 811 -26.96 5.99 -16.58
C GLY A 811 -27.06 4.74 -17.44
N TYR A 812 -26.29 3.69 -17.13
CA TYR A 812 -26.42 2.39 -17.79
C TYR A 812 -26.30 1.23 -16.81
N VAL A 813 -26.87 0.08 -17.20
CA VAL A 813 -26.83 -1.19 -16.47
C VAL A 813 -26.56 -2.34 -17.45
N TYR A 814 -26.21 -3.51 -16.92
CA TYR A 814 -26.07 -4.73 -17.70
C TYR A 814 -27.31 -5.61 -17.57
N GLU A 815 -27.71 -6.24 -18.67
CA GLU A 815 -28.67 -7.34 -18.63
C GLU A 815 -28.12 -8.49 -17.79
N GLN A 816 -28.96 -9.04 -16.92
CA GLN A 816 -28.59 -10.17 -16.08
C GLN A 816 -28.57 -11.44 -16.91
N VAL A 817 -27.45 -12.16 -16.84
CA VAL A 817 -27.26 -13.45 -17.53
C VAL A 817 -26.75 -14.49 -16.52
N PRO A 818 -26.97 -15.79 -16.75
CA PRO A 818 -26.53 -16.84 -15.85
C PRO A 818 -25.01 -16.81 -15.60
N LEU A 819 -24.59 -16.96 -14.34
CA LEU A 819 -23.18 -17.03 -13.94
C LEU A 819 -22.79 -18.47 -13.59
N GLN A 820 -22.70 -19.33 -14.61
CA GLN A 820 -22.50 -20.78 -14.42
C GLN A 820 -21.20 -21.12 -13.68
N TRP A 821 -20.20 -20.24 -13.76
CA TRP A 821 -18.89 -20.40 -13.13
C TRP A 821 -18.86 -20.09 -11.62
N MET A 822 -19.91 -19.52 -11.02
CA MET A 822 -19.93 -19.16 -9.58
C MET A 822 -19.82 -20.37 -8.64
N ASN A 823 -20.31 -21.54 -9.07
CA ASN A 823 -20.40 -22.75 -8.24
C ASN A 823 -19.53 -23.90 -8.78
N VAL A 824 -18.59 -23.61 -9.68
CA VAL A 824 -17.69 -24.61 -10.25
C VAL A 824 -16.51 -24.81 -9.29
N THR A 825 -16.12 -26.05 -9.03
CA THR A 825 -14.92 -26.32 -8.21
C THR A 825 -13.66 -26.27 -9.06
N THR A 826 -12.54 -25.88 -8.46
CA THR A 826 -11.22 -26.09 -9.06
C THR A 826 -10.89 -27.59 -9.09
N VAL A 827 -9.88 -27.96 -9.87
CA VAL A 827 -9.39 -29.34 -9.95
C VAL A 827 -8.00 -29.40 -9.34
N VAL A 828 -7.83 -30.28 -8.35
CA VAL A 828 -6.52 -30.60 -7.79
C VAL A 828 -5.89 -31.70 -8.64
N GLU A 829 -4.77 -31.40 -9.28
CA GLU A 829 -3.96 -32.36 -10.01
C GLU A 829 -3.21 -33.26 -9.02
N GLU A 830 -3.41 -34.57 -9.08
CA GLU A 830 -2.57 -35.53 -8.36
C GLU A 830 -1.19 -35.60 -9.03
N VAL A 831 -0.15 -35.21 -8.29
CA VAL A 831 1.23 -35.32 -8.79
C VAL A 831 1.80 -36.67 -8.33
N GLY A 832 2.04 -37.59 -9.27
CA GLY A 832 2.69 -38.87 -8.97
C GLY A 832 4.08 -38.68 -8.35
N SER A 833 4.54 -39.63 -7.53
CA SER A 833 5.83 -39.59 -6.83
C SER A 833 7.07 -39.45 -7.73
N GLU A 834 6.91 -39.55 -9.05
CA GLU A 834 7.95 -39.38 -10.07
C GLU A 834 8.03 -37.95 -10.65
N GLY A 835 7.09 -37.06 -10.30
CA GLY A 835 6.97 -35.70 -10.83
C GLY A 835 7.65 -34.59 -10.02
N VAL A 836 8.37 -34.92 -8.94
CA VAL A 836 9.22 -33.96 -8.20
C VAL A 836 10.50 -33.73 -8.99
N ALA A 837 10.38 -33.15 -10.18
CA ALA A 837 11.50 -32.51 -10.85
C ALA A 837 11.84 -31.24 -10.05
N VAL A 838 12.65 -31.42 -9.01
CA VAL A 838 13.61 -30.39 -8.59
C VAL A 838 14.29 -29.97 -9.89
N ALA A 839 14.22 -28.69 -10.26
CA ALA A 839 14.98 -28.23 -11.41
C ALA A 839 16.45 -28.52 -11.14
N MET A 840 16.97 -29.56 -11.79
CA MET A 840 18.39 -29.81 -11.95
C MET A 840 18.87 -28.71 -12.89
N SER A 841 19.71 -27.78 -12.40
CA SER A 841 20.62 -27.11 -13.33
C SER A 841 21.55 -28.19 -13.86
N GLU A 842 21.62 -28.35 -15.18
CA GLU A 842 22.77 -29.01 -15.82
C GLU A 842 23.99 -28.10 -15.63
N ASP A 843 24.48 -28.00 -14.40
CA ASP A 843 25.90 -27.87 -14.07
C ASP A 843 26.08 -28.13 -12.57
N ASP A 844 26.99 -29.05 -12.26
CA ASP A 844 27.54 -29.38 -10.93
C ASP A 844 26.58 -29.92 -9.84
N GLY A 845 26.16 -31.18 -9.97
CA GLY A 845 26.31 -32.22 -8.91
C GLY A 845 25.75 -32.02 -7.49
N ARG A 846 25.05 -30.94 -7.14
CA ARG A 846 24.46 -30.66 -5.82
C ARG A 846 22.93 -30.64 -5.88
N LYS A 847 22.26 -31.32 -4.95
CA LYS A 847 20.78 -31.35 -4.84
C LYS A 847 20.24 -29.92 -4.73
N GLY A 848 19.54 -29.46 -5.78
CA GLY A 848 19.39 -28.06 -6.16
C GLY A 848 18.32 -27.27 -5.41
N GLU A 849 18.73 -26.11 -4.88
CA GLU A 849 17.85 -25.06 -4.38
C GLU A 849 17.65 -24.03 -5.50
N VAL A 850 16.41 -23.59 -5.75
CA VAL A 850 16.10 -22.66 -6.84
C VAL A 850 16.61 -21.27 -6.48
N MET A 851 17.51 -20.73 -7.32
CA MET A 851 18.09 -19.40 -7.15
C MET A 851 17.37 -18.35 -7.97
N PHE A 852 16.94 -17.26 -7.34
CA PHE A 852 16.44 -16.07 -8.03
C PHE A 852 17.51 -14.96 -8.05
N PRO A 853 17.51 -14.04 -9.04
CA PRO A 853 16.62 -14.02 -10.20
C PRO A 853 16.93 -15.15 -11.18
N LEU A 854 15.91 -15.74 -11.79
CA LEU A 854 16.06 -16.81 -12.78
C LEU A 854 15.31 -16.51 -14.07
N VAL A 855 15.86 -16.98 -15.18
CA VAL A 855 15.16 -17.04 -16.46
C VAL A 855 14.24 -18.24 -16.46
N LEU A 856 12.96 -18.04 -16.76
CA LEU A 856 11.94 -19.10 -16.68
C LEU A 856 11.93 -20.00 -17.93
N SER A 857 13.10 -20.57 -18.30
CA SER A 857 13.23 -21.41 -19.50
C SER A 857 12.54 -22.78 -19.38
N SER A 858 12.28 -23.25 -18.16
CA SER A 858 11.62 -24.51 -17.85
C SER A 858 10.67 -24.34 -16.66
N GLN A 859 9.89 -25.38 -16.34
CA GLN A 859 9.11 -25.41 -15.11
C GLN A 859 10.04 -25.27 -13.90
N VAL A 860 9.64 -24.45 -12.93
CA VAL A 860 10.37 -24.22 -11.67
C VAL A 860 9.40 -24.39 -10.50
N SER A 861 9.78 -25.17 -9.50
CA SER A 861 9.02 -25.37 -8.26
C SER A 861 9.82 -24.86 -7.07
N VAL A 862 9.19 -24.07 -6.21
CA VAL A 862 9.83 -23.45 -5.04
C VAL A 862 8.99 -23.71 -3.79
N ASN A 863 9.63 -24.12 -2.70
CA ASN A 863 8.95 -24.17 -1.40
C ASN A 863 8.85 -22.76 -0.83
N VAL A 864 7.63 -22.31 -0.54
CA VAL A 864 7.33 -20.97 -0.05
C VAL A 864 6.69 -21.07 1.33
N GLY A 865 7.27 -20.36 2.29
CA GLY A 865 6.79 -20.33 3.66
C GLY A 865 5.49 -19.52 3.77
N ARG A 866 4.56 -19.98 4.60
CA ARG A 866 3.27 -19.32 4.85
C ARG A 866 2.94 -19.26 6.34
N LYS A 867 2.06 -18.36 6.73
CA LYS A 867 1.56 -18.23 8.10
C LYS A 867 0.25 -19.00 8.25
N VAL A 868 0.31 -20.18 8.87
CA VAL A 868 -0.86 -21.03 9.16
C VAL A 868 -1.95 -20.23 9.89
N GLY A 869 -3.18 -20.29 9.38
CA GLY A 869 -4.35 -19.60 9.94
C GLY A 869 -4.46 -18.10 9.62
N ALA A 870 -3.59 -17.53 8.78
CA ALA A 870 -3.75 -16.15 8.29
C ALA A 870 -4.94 -16.03 7.32
N LYS A 871 -5.77 -15.00 7.48
CA LYS A 871 -6.85 -14.70 6.53
C LYS A 871 -6.32 -13.79 5.43
N GLY A 872 -6.71 -14.05 4.18
CA GLY A 872 -6.44 -13.13 3.08
C GLY A 872 -5.04 -13.25 2.46
N GLU A 873 -4.38 -14.40 2.61
CA GLU A 873 -3.06 -14.68 2.06
C GLU A 873 -2.95 -14.38 0.57
N LYS A 874 -1.81 -13.78 0.18
CA LYS A 874 -1.54 -13.42 -1.21
C LYS A 874 -0.20 -13.99 -1.65
N LEU A 875 -0.21 -14.71 -2.75
CA LEU A 875 0.99 -15.10 -3.47
C LEU A 875 1.48 -13.92 -4.32
N VAL A 876 2.76 -13.60 -4.23
CA VAL A 876 3.43 -12.57 -5.00
C VAL A 876 4.57 -13.20 -5.79
N VAL A 877 4.54 -13.03 -7.11
CA VAL A 877 5.68 -13.29 -7.99
C VAL A 877 6.31 -11.93 -8.32
N SER A 878 7.49 -11.66 -7.75
CA SER A 878 8.15 -10.35 -7.80
C SER A 878 9.17 -10.24 -8.92
N ASP A 879 9.44 -8.99 -9.30
CA ASP A 879 10.50 -8.61 -10.24
C ASP A 879 10.46 -9.41 -11.54
N ILE A 880 9.25 -9.50 -12.12
CA ILE A 880 9.04 -10.09 -13.44
C ILE A 880 9.59 -9.09 -14.46
N GLU A 881 10.73 -9.41 -15.05
CA GLU A 881 11.42 -8.58 -16.04
C GLU A 881 11.37 -9.22 -17.44
N LEU A 882 11.00 -8.44 -18.44
CA LEU A 882 10.95 -8.85 -19.85
C LEU A 882 11.11 -7.66 -20.80
N ASP A 883 11.34 -7.92 -22.09
CA ASP A 883 11.14 -6.93 -23.15
C ASP A 883 9.64 -6.88 -23.50
N GLY A 884 9.01 -5.72 -23.35
CA GLY A 884 7.60 -5.49 -23.62
C GLY A 884 7.17 -5.77 -25.06
N ARG A 885 8.12 -5.95 -25.97
CA ARG A 885 7.87 -6.41 -27.35
C ARG A 885 7.62 -7.91 -27.46
N ASP A 886 8.03 -8.68 -26.46
CA ASP A 886 7.85 -10.12 -26.44
C ASP A 886 6.48 -10.50 -25.90
N HIS A 887 5.95 -11.63 -26.37
CA HIS A 887 4.80 -12.28 -25.77
C HIS A 887 5.32 -13.28 -24.73
N VAL A 888 4.89 -13.13 -23.48
CA VAL A 888 5.24 -14.01 -22.36
C VAL A 888 3.96 -14.53 -21.72
N TRP A 889 3.90 -15.83 -21.47
CA TRP A 889 2.83 -16.48 -20.72
C TRP A 889 3.44 -17.57 -19.84
N PHE A 890 3.20 -17.51 -18.53
CA PHE A 890 3.42 -18.65 -17.64
C PHE A 890 2.27 -18.85 -16.66
N LYS A 891 2.01 -20.11 -16.30
CA LYS A 891 1.02 -20.51 -15.30
C LYS A 891 1.66 -20.59 -13.92
N VAL A 892 0.87 -20.35 -12.88
CA VAL A 892 1.28 -20.38 -11.48
C VAL A 892 0.41 -21.40 -10.75
N TYR A 893 1.04 -22.42 -10.19
CA TYR A 893 0.39 -23.46 -9.41
C TYR A 893 0.77 -23.33 -7.93
N VAL A 894 -0.17 -23.68 -7.06
CA VAL A 894 0.04 -23.83 -5.62
C VAL A 894 -0.24 -25.29 -5.28
N GLY A 895 0.69 -25.94 -4.59
CA GLY A 895 0.61 -27.36 -4.26
C GLY A 895 1.09 -27.67 -2.86
N ARG A 896 0.69 -28.85 -2.39
CA ARG A 896 1.10 -29.37 -1.10
C ARG A 896 2.43 -30.09 -1.25
N VAL A 897 3.32 -30.01 -0.25
CA VAL A 897 4.60 -30.74 -0.28
C VAL A 897 4.32 -32.25 -0.33
N GLY A 898 4.68 -32.90 -1.44
CA GLY A 898 4.41 -34.33 -1.67
C GLY A 898 2.94 -34.68 -1.94
N GLY A 899 2.10 -33.68 -2.24
CA GLY A 899 0.68 -33.86 -2.57
C GLY A 899 0.30 -33.24 -3.91
N GLY A 900 -1.01 -33.08 -4.13
CA GLY A 900 -1.55 -32.47 -5.35
C GLY A 900 -1.29 -30.97 -5.44
N ARG A 901 -1.50 -30.42 -6.64
CA ARG A 901 -1.40 -28.98 -6.92
C ARG A 901 -2.63 -28.47 -7.67
N VAL A 902 -2.92 -27.18 -7.52
CA VAL A 902 -3.97 -26.48 -8.26
C VAL A 902 -3.35 -25.29 -8.99
N GLU A 903 -3.75 -25.07 -10.24
CA GLU A 903 -3.40 -23.82 -10.92
C GLU A 903 -4.09 -22.69 -10.13
N ALA A 904 -3.34 -21.70 -9.66
CA ALA A 904 -3.85 -20.57 -8.88
C ALA A 904 -4.05 -19.32 -9.76
N GLY A 905 -3.24 -19.17 -10.80
CA GLY A 905 -3.31 -18.03 -11.71
C GLY A 905 -2.32 -18.12 -12.85
N CYS A 906 -2.20 -17.04 -13.62
CA CYS A 906 -1.19 -16.93 -14.67
C CYS A 906 -0.72 -15.48 -14.84
N PHE A 907 0.47 -15.35 -15.42
CA PHE A 907 0.97 -14.08 -15.95
C PHE A 907 0.91 -14.16 -17.47
N ILE A 908 0.28 -13.17 -18.09
CA ILE A 908 0.21 -13.03 -19.55
C ILE A 908 0.57 -11.60 -19.90
N HIS A 909 1.60 -11.42 -20.71
CA HIS A 909 1.98 -10.13 -21.26
C HIS A 909 1.88 -10.18 -22.78
N MET A 910 0.99 -9.36 -23.34
CA MET A 910 0.82 -9.25 -24.79
C MET A 910 1.92 -8.40 -25.43
N ALA A 911 2.45 -8.89 -26.55
CA ALA A 911 3.49 -8.21 -27.31
C ALA A 911 3.09 -6.79 -27.76
N ARG A 912 4.03 -5.84 -27.60
CA ARG A 912 3.90 -4.46 -28.07
C ARG A 912 4.79 -4.24 -29.29
N ARG A 913 4.25 -3.71 -30.37
CA ARG A 913 5.04 -3.43 -31.58
C ARG A 913 5.82 -2.13 -31.45
N ALA A 914 7.10 -2.19 -31.10
CA ALA A 914 7.98 -1.02 -31.03
C ALA A 914 9.33 -1.26 -31.72
N ASN A 915 9.94 -0.18 -32.24
CA ASN A 915 11.24 -0.25 -32.90
C ASN A 915 12.38 -0.47 -31.89
N GLU A 916 12.26 0.10 -30.69
CA GLU A 916 13.24 -0.01 -29.61
C GLU A 916 12.79 -1.00 -28.53
N ARG A 917 13.75 -1.58 -27.79
CA ARG A 917 13.48 -2.45 -26.64
C ARG A 917 12.66 -1.71 -25.59
N ILE A 918 11.63 -2.35 -25.06
CA ILE A 918 10.82 -1.82 -23.97
C ILE A 918 11.15 -2.62 -22.72
N HIS A 919 12.05 -2.13 -21.85
CA HIS A 919 12.28 -2.83 -20.59
C HIS A 919 11.04 -2.70 -19.69
N MET A 920 10.43 -3.84 -19.35
CA MET A 920 9.29 -3.93 -18.44
C MET A 920 9.70 -4.68 -17.18
N ALA A 921 9.37 -4.10 -16.03
CA ALA A 921 9.52 -4.71 -14.72
C ALA A 921 8.18 -4.59 -13.99
N THR A 922 7.64 -5.71 -13.54
CA THR A 922 6.30 -5.81 -12.96
C THR A 922 6.24 -6.92 -11.90
N LYS A 923 5.04 -7.19 -11.37
CA LYS A 923 4.76 -8.28 -10.44
C LYS A 923 3.37 -8.87 -10.70
N LEU A 924 3.18 -10.10 -10.26
CA LEU A 924 1.89 -10.78 -10.24
C LEU A 924 1.44 -10.98 -8.78
N GLN A 925 0.15 -10.78 -8.51
CA GLN A 925 -0.44 -11.01 -7.19
C GLN A 925 -1.71 -11.85 -7.32
N ILE A 926 -1.83 -12.90 -6.51
CA ILE A 926 -2.95 -13.85 -6.52
C ILE A 926 -3.40 -14.11 -5.08
N GLY A 927 -4.69 -14.03 -4.79
CA GLY A 927 -5.23 -14.49 -3.51
C GLY A 927 -5.24 -16.02 -3.49
N ILE A 928 -4.72 -16.64 -2.43
CA ILE A 928 -4.50 -18.11 -2.43
C ILE A 928 -5.27 -18.88 -1.37
N THR A 929 -6.02 -18.20 -0.50
CA THR A 929 -6.71 -18.84 0.63
C THR A 929 -7.56 -20.06 0.22
N GLN A 930 -8.41 -19.92 -0.79
CA GLN A 930 -9.24 -21.04 -1.25
C GLN A 930 -8.42 -22.19 -1.86
N PHE A 931 -7.36 -21.88 -2.61
CA PHE A 931 -6.50 -22.91 -3.21
C PHE A 931 -5.79 -23.75 -2.16
N ILE A 932 -5.47 -23.16 -1.01
CA ILE A 932 -4.81 -23.84 0.12
C ILE A 932 -5.77 -24.82 0.79
N GLU A 933 -7.02 -24.40 1.00
CA GLU A 933 -8.09 -25.25 1.53
C GLU A 933 -8.33 -26.43 0.58
N GLU A 934 -8.39 -26.17 -0.72
CA GLU A 934 -8.66 -27.18 -1.76
C GLU A 934 -7.56 -28.26 -1.85
N ILE A 935 -6.28 -27.89 -1.70
CA ILE A 935 -5.17 -28.86 -1.66
C ILE A 935 -4.95 -29.48 -0.26
N GLY A 936 -5.78 -29.12 0.73
CA GLY A 936 -5.69 -29.62 2.10
C GLY A 936 -4.39 -29.24 2.82
N ALA A 937 -3.87 -28.03 2.57
CA ALA A 937 -2.62 -27.51 3.13
C ALA A 937 -2.85 -26.46 4.24
N ASP A 938 -4.05 -26.38 4.81
CA ASP A 938 -4.41 -25.36 5.83
C ASP A 938 -3.47 -25.33 7.03
N GLY A 939 -3.02 -26.51 7.47
CA GLY A 939 -2.10 -26.69 8.58
C GLY A 939 -0.62 -26.65 8.20
N ASP A 940 -0.30 -26.57 6.91
CA ASP A 940 1.07 -26.67 6.42
C ASP A 940 1.74 -25.30 6.47
N VAL A 941 2.95 -25.25 7.03
CA VAL A 941 3.79 -24.03 7.12
C VAL A 941 4.55 -23.75 5.81
N TRP A 942 4.54 -24.69 4.88
CA TRP A 942 5.16 -24.59 3.56
C TRP A 942 4.21 -25.08 2.49
N VAL A 943 4.22 -24.41 1.34
CA VAL A 943 3.57 -24.88 0.11
C VAL A 943 4.56 -24.84 -1.04
N VAL A 944 4.29 -25.62 -2.08
CA VAL A 944 5.07 -25.62 -3.30
C VAL A 944 4.39 -24.66 -4.27
N VAL A 945 5.12 -23.65 -4.74
CA VAL A 945 4.69 -22.81 -5.84
C VAL A 945 5.42 -23.23 -7.10
N THR A 946 4.69 -23.57 -8.15
CA THR A 946 5.26 -23.99 -9.43
C THR A 946 4.94 -22.98 -10.52
N LEU A 947 5.98 -22.43 -11.14
CA LEU A 947 5.91 -21.58 -12.31
C LEU A 947 6.13 -22.43 -13.56
N VAL A 948 5.16 -22.44 -14.48
CA VAL A 948 5.20 -23.25 -15.71
C VAL A 948 5.21 -22.32 -16.93
N PRO A 949 6.35 -22.13 -17.60
CA PRO A 949 6.39 -21.32 -18.82
C PRO A 949 5.57 -21.98 -19.93
N THR A 950 4.68 -21.21 -20.53
CA THR A 950 3.81 -21.62 -21.65
C THR A 950 4.30 -21.00 -22.96
N VAL A 951 4.62 -19.70 -22.94
CA VAL A 951 5.16 -18.95 -24.09
C VAL A 951 6.26 -18.01 -23.61
N GLY A 952 7.38 -17.96 -24.34
CA GLY A 952 8.43 -16.96 -24.10
C GLY A 952 9.14 -17.07 -22.75
N GLY A 953 9.16 -18.26 -22.13
CA GLY A 953 9.79 -18.48 -20.82
C GLY A 953 11.27 -18.07 -20.75
N ASN A 954 12.02 -18.34 -21.82
CA ASN A 954 13.43 -17.91 -21.95
C ASN A 954 13.62 -16.39 -22.13
N LYS A 955 12.52 -15.61 -22.19
CA LYS A 955 12.51 -14.15 -22.38
C LYS A 955 12.01 -13.40 -21.14
N VAL A 956 11.75 -14.12 -20.05
CA VAL A 956 11.30 -13.54 -18.79
C VAL A 956 12.20 -13.99 -17.65
N THR A 957 12.57 -13.03 -16.82
CA THR A 957 13.27 -13.25 -15.56
C THR A 957 12.29 -13.02 -14.41
N VAL A 958 12.34 -13.85 -13.39
CA VAL A 958 11.57 -13.70 -12.15
C VAL A 958 12.56 -13.47 -11.01
N GLY A 959 12.33 -12.49 -10.15
CA GLY A 959 13.23 -12.20 -9.01
C GLY A 959 12.81 -12.81 -7.68
N GLY A 960 11.58 -13.31 -7.55
CA GLY A 960 11.19 -14.03 -6.34
C GLY A 960 9.74 -14.49 -6.33
N VAL A 961 9.44 -15.37 -5.37
CA VAL A 961 8.10 -15.86 -5.07
C VAL A 961 7.90 -15.86 -3.55
N SER A 962 6.85 -15.19 -3.07
CA SER A 962 6.55 -15.10 -1.63
C SER A 962 5.05 -15.16 -1.35
N ILE A 963 4.69 -15.55 -0.13
CA ILE A 963 3.32 -15.47 0.39
C ILE A 963 3.30 -14.45 1.52
N ILE A 964 2.38 -13.48 1.43
CA ILE A 964 2.17 -12.41 2.40
C ILE A 964 0.82 -12.51 3.08
#